data_AF-A0A800K638-F1
#
_entry.id   AF-A0A800K638-F1
#
_cell.length_a   1.000
_cell.length_b   1.000
_cell.length_c   1.000
_cell.angle_alpha   90.00
_cell.angle_beta   90.00
_cell.angle_gamma   90.00
#
_symmetry.space_group_name_H-M   'P 1'
#
loop_
_entity.id
_entity.type
_entity.pdbx_description
1 polymer ?
#
loop_
_entity_poly.entity_id
_entity_poly.type
_entity_poly.pdbx_seq_one_letter_code
_entity_poly.pdbx_strand_id
1 'polypeptide(L)'
;MTRRRCALGAVMRRRCARLLSLSGLLAAIATSAGIDPADAVAQQARYDVVFRGGTVLDGSGSPRFAADVGVIDGFIARVGDLTGAEAETDIDVHGLFVTPGFVNLHSHPRGNGLQLASNMLTQGVTTEILNPDGGGPLDIAAQLSDLRESGLALNIGANIGFNRIWTEVVGRDDRLATSVEIERMRDLVVEGLTMGAWGVSAGLDYKPAYFATTDQVVEVVGAAGGWRTNFTNHDRLAPESNFSSRVGVAETLEIGRRAGLVPIVTHMKAQGHEQGTAAELIDLIVGSAEPGSVAAADAYPYLAGQSGLGALLIPGWALEGGREAMLQRFTDAESRERIVGEVQAAMTARFGGPEGVFVTGLDVELTELMRDMGGVSPGEAVVRTLAEGNRGAILRFGSEADLVAILQGPTTSVACDCGATDGRASHPRYFGSYPRVLGRYVREQGHLTWEEAIRKMTGLPATTIGMVDRGFIAPGMAADLTVVDPETVIDHATFENPTVPSTGIRHVLVNGRFALRDGSPTGARAGQVLVRADRLPSRAMSHDVARSVRAAGELELGGASTGVSVSMEIEQAAGGRAARGRVRLTDSRSGLSIDTGDLGVLQVTEGWASLSGVAAVEGMAHPLLVIFEESDSSADGSSTVSLWLGNDYRVSGVLPTIRITAGR
;
A
#
# COMPACT_ATOMS: atom_id res chain seq x y z
N MET A 1 39.10 51.11 10.08
CA MET A 1 40.37 50.80 10.77
C MET A 1 40.80 49.38 10.44
N THR A 2 41.92 49.26 9.72
CA THR A 2 42.94 48.18 9.77
C THR A 2 42.56 46.68 9.84
N ARG A 3 42.69 46.05 8.66
CA ARG A 3 43.52 44.86 8.29
C ARG A 3 43.43 43.54 9.10
N ARG A 4 43.10 42.46 8.39
CA ARG A 4 43.95 41.25 8.05
C ARG A 4 43.09 40.28 7.21
N ARG A 5 43.39 40.04 5.92
CA ARG A 5 44.21 38.92 5.34
C ARG A 5 43.72 37.54 5.84
N CYS A 6 43.37 36.55 5.00
CA CYS A 6 44.14 36.01 3.88
C CYS A 6 43.28 35.27 2.85
N ALA A 7 43.85 35.10 1.67
CA ALA A 7 43.26 34.59 0.44
C ALA A 7 43.70 33.15 0.11
N LEU A 8 42.91 32.51 -0.76
CA LEU A 8 43.22 31.51 -1.80
C LEU A 8 44.07 30.26 -1.45
N GLY A 9 43.56 29.11 -1.89
CA GLY A 9 44.34 27.90 -2.16
C GLY A 9 43.51 26.78 -2.78
N ALA A 10 43.48 26.70 -4.11
CA ALA A 10 43.06 25.52 -4.86
C ALA A 10 44.30 24.69 -5.21
N VAL A 11 44.37 23.39 -4.86
CA VAL A 11 45.19 22.34 -5.51
C VAL A 11 44.64 20.94 -5.16
N MET A 12 43.92 20.34 -6.11
CA MET A 12 44.16 19.03 -6.75
C MET A 12 45.10 17.99 -6.08
N ARG A 13 44.59 16.78 -5.78
CA ARG A 13 45.11 15.42 -6.17
C ARG A 13 44.97 14.31 -5.10
N ARG A 14 44.28 13.24 -5.54
CA ARG A 14 44.60 11.79 -5.49
C ARG A 14 44.55 11.02 -4.16
N ARG A 15 43.76 9.94 -4.18
CA ARG A 15 44.06 8.50 -3.92
C ARG A 15 42.71 7.78 -3.68
N CYS A 16 42.41 6.56 -4.10
CA CYS A 16 43.09 5.53 -4.88
C CYS A 16 42.00 4.54 -5.32
N ALA A 17 41.88 4.27 -6.61
CA ALA A 17 41.11 3.15 -7.14
C ALA A 17 41.85 1.83 -6.84
N ARG A 18 41.14 0.81 -6.33
CA ARG A 18 41.59 -0.58 -6.39
C ARG A 18 40.80 -1.29 -7.49
N LEU A 19 41.40 -1.32 -8.68
CA LEU A 19 41.06 -2.25 -9.76
C LEU A 19 41.67 -3.60 -9.41
N LEU A 20 40.83 -4.63 -9.24
CA LEU A 20 41.26 -6.01 -9.32
C LEU A 20 41.05 -6.46 -10.77
N SER A 21 42.16 -6.54 -11.49
CA SER A 21 42.24 -7.17 -12.81
C SER A 21 42.27 -8.70 -12.63
N LEU A 22 41.25 -9.40 -13.11
CA LEU A 22 41.37 -10.81 -13.46
C LEU A 22 41.41 -10.92 -14.99
N SER A 23 42.53 -11.41 -15.52
CA SER A 23 42.70 -11.73 -16.93
C SER A 23 43.48 -13.04 -17.02
N GLY A 24 42.93 -14.02 -17.75
CA GLY A 24 43.50 -15.35 -18.02
C GLY A 24 42.75 -16.44 -17.25
N LEU A 25 42.16 -17.49 -17.84
CA LEU A 25 42.64 -18.27 -18.97
C LEU A 25 41.47 -19.07 -19.64
N LEU A 26 41.49 -19.07 -20.98
CA LEU A 26 40.90 -19.96 -21.99
C LEU A 26 39.92 -21.10 -21.62
N ALA A 27 38.76 -21.02 -22.28
CA ALA A 27 38.13 -22.04 -23.14
C ALA A 27 38.36 -23.53 -22.83
N ALA A 28 37.29 -24.19 -22.37
CA ALA A 28 37.05 -25.60 -22.64
C ALA A 28 35.65 -25.77 -23.25
N ILE A 29 35.62 -26.49 -24.36
CA ILE A 29 34.47 -26.79 -25.21
C ILE A 29 33.49 -27.71 -24.47
N ALA A 30 32.22 -27.32 -24.38
CA ALA A 30 31.12 -28.22 -24.06
C ALA A 30 30.19 -28.32 -25.27
N THR A 31 30.48 -29.25 -26.17
CA THR A 31 29.48 -29.82 -27.08
C THR A 31 29.02 -31.15 -26.48
N SER A 32 27.81 -31.20 -25.94
CA SER A 32 26.82 -32.29 -26.12
C SER A 32 25.78 -32.31 -24.99
N ALA A 33 24.55 -32.66 -25.40
CA ALA A 33 23.28 -32.72 -24.66
C ALA A 33 22.59 -31.36 -24.45
N GLY A 34 21.51 -31.15 -25.20
CA GLY A 34 20.57 -30.04 -25.00
C GLY A 34 19.82 -30.20 -23.69
N ILE A 35 20.43 -29.69 -22.63
CA ILE A 35 19.76 -29.38 -21.37
C ILE A 35 19.34 -27.92 -21.50
N ASP A 36 18.04 -27.66 -21.33
CA ASP A 36 17.52 -26.29 -21.30
C ASP A 36 18.21 -25.55 -20.13
N PRO A 37 18.73 -24.32 -20.28
CA PRO A 37 19.29 -23.55 -19.17
C PRO A 37 18.35 -23.50 -17.93
N ALA A 38 17.03 -23.58 -18.15
CA ALA A 38 16.03 -23.72 -17.09
C ALA A 38 16.14 -25.05 -16.30
N ASP A 39 16.46 -26.16 -16.97
CA ASP A 39 16.72 -27.45 -16.33
C ASP A 39 18.01 -27.44 -15.51
N ALA A 40 19.03 -26.67 -15.93
CA ALA A 40 20.29 -26.54 -15.19
C ALA A 40 20.13 -25.75 -13.87
N VAL A 41 19.27 -24.74 -13.81
CA VAL A 41 18.92 -24.03 -12.57
C VAL A 41 18.14 -24.94 -11.62
N ALA A 42 17.20 -25.70 -12.16
CA ALA A 42 16.34 -26.60 -11.40
C ALA A 42 17.07 -27.79 -10.77
N GLN A 43 18.23 -28.18 -11.31
CA GLN A 43 18.97 -29.37 -10.85
C GLN A 43 20.10 -29.06 -9.85
N GLN A 44 20.40 -27.78 -9.59
CA GLN A 44 21.56 -27.39 -8.77
C GLN A 44 21.29 -26.36 -7.65
N ALA A 45 20.14 -25.68 -7.65
CA ALA A 45 19.80 -24.76 -6.57
C ALA A 45 19.10 -25.50 -5.41
N ARG A 46 19.75 -25.57 -4.25
CA ARG A 46 19.11 -25.94 -2.99
C ARG A 46 18.20 -24.79 -2.57
N TYR A 47 16.90 -25.06 -2.38
CA TYR A 47 15.93 -24.04 -1.93
C TYR A 47 16.11 -23.72 -0.44
N ASP A 48 15.79 -22.50 -0.02
CA ASP A 48 15.74 -22.15 1.41
C ASP A 48 14.48 -22.73 2.05
N VAL A 49 13.35 -22.54 1.36
CA VAL A 49 12.03 -23.01 1.79
C VAL A 49 11.29 -23.60 0.59
N VAL A 50 10.68 -24.77 0.78
CA VAL A 50 9.67 -25.31 -0.14
C VAL A 50 8.38 -25.58 0.63
N PHE A 51 7.28 -25.05 0.11
CA PHE A 51 5.91 -25.41 0.53
C PHE A 51 5.38 -26.49 -0.41
N ARG A 52 5.09 -27.68 0.13
CA ARG A 52 4.65 -28.87 -0.61
C ARG A 52 3.14 -29.03 -0.62
N GLY A 53 2.57 -29.34 -1.79
CA GLY A 53 1.21 -29.85 -1.92
C GLY A 53 0.10 -28.85 -1.59
N GLY A 54 0.42 -27.56 -1.58
CA GLY A 54 -0.50 -26.49 -1.26
C GLY A 54 -1.48 -26.20 -2.39
N THR A 55 -2.59 -25.54 -2.06
CA THR A 55 -3.44 -24.89 -3.05
C THR A 55 -3.08 -23.41 -3.15
N VAL A 56 -2.49 -23.01 -4.27
CA VAL A 56 -2.05 -21.63 -4.52
C VAL A 56 -3.23 -20.76 -4.95
N LEU A 57 -3.40 -19.63 -4.26
CA LEU A 57 -4.21 -18.50 -4.68
C LEU A 57 -3.27 -17.34 -4.95
N ASP A 58 -2.95 -17.08 -6.21
CA ASP A 58 -1.78 -16.28 -6.61
C ASP A 58 -1.94 -14.76 -6.45
N GLY A 59 -3.07 -14.28 -5.91
CA GLY A 59 -3.36 -12.86 -5.74
C GLY A 59 -3.98 -12.15 -6.95
N SER A 60 -4.11 -12.83 -8.10
CA SER A 60 -4.72 -12.25 -9.31
C SER A 60 -6.25 -12.28 -9.33
N GLY A 61 -6.88 -13.10 -8.48
CA GLY A 61 -8.30 -13.45 -8.56
C GLY A 61 -8.62 -14.60 -9.52
N SER A 62 -7.61 -15.13 -10.21
CA SER A 62 -7.76 -16.32 -11.07
C SER A 62 -8.06 -17.58 -10.25
N PRO A 63 -8.64 -18.64 -10.86
CA PRO A 63 -8.92 -19.89 -10.17
C PRO A 63 -7.68 -20.50 -9.48
N ARG A 64 -7.86 -20.92 -8.22
CA ARG A 64 -6.83 -21.60 -7.41
C ARG A 64 -6.29 -22.88 -8.07
N PHE A 65 -5.08 -23.30 -7.71
CA PHE A 65 -4.45 -24.50 -8.28
C PHE A 65 -3.48 -25.19 -7.33
N ALA A 66 -3.29 -26.50 -7.50
CA ALA A 66 -2.28 -27.24 -6.75
C ALA A 66 -0.88 -26.95 -7.32
N ALA A 67 0.06 -26.60 -6.45
CA ALA A 67 1.48 -26.42 -6.77
C ALA A 67 2.33 -26.38 -5.50
N ASP A 68 3.62 -26.70 -5.65
CA ASP A 68 4.63 -26.35 -4.68
C ASP A 68 5.13 -24.91 -4.94
N VAL A 69 5.62 -24.25 -3.89
CA VAL A 69 6.25 -22.92 -3.97
C VAL A 69 7.65 -22.99 -3.38
N GLY A 70 8.65 -22.71 -4.20
CA GLY A 70 10.07 -22.72 -3.82
C GLY A 70 10.61 -21.30 -3.66
N VAL A 71 11.31 -21.07 -2.55
CA VAL A 71 11.91 -19.78 -2.18
C VAL A 71 13.43 -19.90 -2.12
N ILE A 72 14.13 -18.91 -2.67
CA ILE A 72 15.58 -18.74 -2.59
C ILE A 72 15.84 -17.27 -2.29
N ASP A 73 16.77 -16.97 -1.38
CA ASP A 73 17.28 -15.62 -1.07
C ASP A 73 16.19 -14.55 -0.96
N GLY A 74 15.04 -14.91 -0.36
CA GLY A 74 13.95 -13.98 -0.12
C GLY A 74 13.00 -13.72 -1.29
N PHE A 75 13.15 -14.42 -2.43
CA PHE A 75 12.23 -14.34 -3.58
C PHE A 75 11.64 -15.70 -3.94
N ILE A 76 10.49 -15.68 -4.60
CA ILE A 76 9.83 -16.86 -5.15
C ILE A 76 10.62 -17.29 -6.39
N ALA A 77 11.35 -18.39 -6.26
CA ALA A 77 12.18 -18.90 -7.34
C ALA A 77 11.37 -19.71 -8.34
N ARG A 78 10.41 -20.52 -7.86
CA ARG A 78 9.60 -21.40 -8.72
C ARG A 78 8.24 -21.69 -8.11
N VAL A 79 7.25 -21.88 -9.00
CA VAL A 79 5.88 -22.30 -8.66
C VAL A 79 5.51 -23.45 -9.59
N GLY A 80 5.21 -24.62 -9.05
CA GLY A 80 4.92 -25.81 -9.86
C GLY A 80 5.25 -27.11 -9.14
N ASP A 81 5.55 -28.15 -9.89
CA ASP A 81 6.02 -29.42 -9.32
C ASP A 81 7.49 -29.30 -8.94
N LEU A 82 7.79 -29.44 -7.65
CA LEU A 82 9.15 -29.44 -7.12
C LEU A 82 9.57 -30.82 -6.62
N THR A 83 8.89 -31.89 -7.03
CA THR A 83 9.22 -33.27 -6.62
C THR A 83 10.71 -33.56 -6.85
N GLY A 84 11.39 -33.99 -5.77
CA GLY A 84 12.83 -34.30 -5.81
C GLY A 84 13.77 -33.10 -5.64
N ALA A 85 13.25 -31.86 -5.58
CA ALA A 85 14.03 -30.70 -5.19
C ALA A 85 14.44 -30.77 -3.71
N GLU A 86 15.68 -30.39 -3.40
CA GLU A 86 16.18 -30.27 -2.03
C GLU A 86 15.92 -28.88 -1.46
N ALA A 87 15.55 -28.81 -0.18
CA ALA A 87 15.32 -27.56 0.54
C ALA A 87 15.97 -27.60 1.93
N GLU A 88 16.39 -26.45 2.46
CA GLU A 88 16.76 -26.33 3.87
C GLU A 88 15.55 -26.51 4.78
N THR A 89 14.43 -25.88 4.44
CA THR A 89 13.15 -26.04 5.12
C THR A 89 12.11 -26.60 4.14
N ASP A 90 11.65 -27.83 4.39
CA ASP A 90 10.60 -28.47 3.60
C ASP A 90 9.32 -28.55 4.45
N ILE A 91 8.23 -27.92 4.00
CA ILE A 91 6.96 -27.80 4.75
C ILE A 91 5.82 -28.40 3.96
N ASP A 92 5.15 -29.38 4.55
CA ASP A 92 3.88 -29.90 4.07
C ASP A 92 2.73 -28.91 4.34
N VAL A 93 2.06 -28.45 3.28
CA VAL A 93 0.89 -27.57 3.34
C VAL A 93 -0.32 -28.17 2.61
N HIS A 94 -0.43 -29.50 2.52
CA HIS A 94 -1.62 -30.16 2.00
C HIS A 94 -2.89 -29.72 2.74
N GLY A 95 -3.95 -29.44 1.99
CA GLY A 95 -5.22 -28.94 2.53
C GLY A 95 -5.20 -27.46 2.92
N LEU A 96 -4.05 -26.79 2.86
CA LEU A 96 -3.91 -25.37 3.15
C LEU A 96 -3.82 -24.54 1.87
N PHE A 97 -4.09 -23.25 2.01
CA PHE A 97 -3.93 -22.26 0.94
C PHE A 97 -2.61 -21.54 1.09
N VAL A 98 -1.87 -21.41 -0.01
CA VAL A 98 -0.66 -20.58 -0.10
C VAL A 98 -1.01 -19.34 -0.90
N THR A 99 -0.89 -18.17 -0.28
CA THR A 99 -1.27 -16.87 -0.86
C THR A 99 -0.11 -15.89 -0.77
N PRO A 100 -0.09 -14.80 -1.56
CA PRO A 100 0.79 -13.69 -1.24
C PRO A 100 0.47 -13.16 0.16
N GLY A 101 1.47 -12.54 0.80
CA GLY A 101 1.28 -11.83 2.04
C GLY A 101 0.31 -10.65 1.89
N PHE A 102 -0.52 -10.40 2.91
CA PHE A 102 -1.54 -9.36 2.81
C PHE A 102 -0.93 -7.96 2.94
N VAL A 103 -1.48 -7.01 2.18
CA VAL A 103 -1.04 -5.62 2.08
C VAL A 103 -2.08 -4.72 2.74
N ASN A 104 -1.69 -4.03 3.81
CA ASN A 104 -2.51 -3.05 4.50
C ASN A 104 -2.17 -1.63 4.02
N LEU A 105 -3.04 -1.04 3.20
CA LEU A 105 -2.83 0.32 2.67
C LEU A 105 -3.11 1.45 3.67
N HIS A 106 -3.84 1.15 4.75
CA HIS A 106 -4.34 2.15 5.68
C HIS A 106 -3.86 1.86 7.09
N SER A 107 -2.56 2.10 7.34
CA SER A 107 -1.94 1.73 8.61
C SER A 107 -1.78 2.88 9.62
N HIS A 108 -2.28 2.64 10.84
CA HIS A 108 -2.11 3.46 12.04
C HIS A 108 -1.43 2.65 13.15
N PRO A 109 -0.10 2.41 13.05
CA PRO A 109 0.63 1.64 14.05
C PRO A 109 0.68 2.39 15.39
N ARG A 110 0.81 1.65 16.49
CA ARG A 110 0.85 2.19 17.85
C ARG A 110 2.04 1.63 18.62
N GLY A 111 2.58 2.46 19.51
CA GLY A 111 3.71 2.08 20.36
C GLY A 111 4.91 1.62 19.53
N ASN A 112 5.59 0.57 19.98
CA ASN A 112 6.69 -0.06 19.24
C ASN A 112 6.22 -1.29 18.44
N GLY A 113 4.93 -1.32 18.09
CA GLY A 113 4.28 -2.48 17.47
C GLY A 113 4.97 -2.98 16.20
N LEU A 114 5.53 -2.10 15.37
CA LEU A 114 6.14 -2.43 14.07
C LEU A 114 7.33 -3.40 14.17
N GLN A 115 7.99 -3.45 15.33
CA GLN A 115 9.17 -4.30 15.55
C GLN A 115 8.85 -5.79 15.57
N LEU A 116 7.65 -6.15 16.05
CA LEU A 116 7.19 -7.54 16.18
C LEU A 116 5.93 -7.81 15.36
N ALA A 117 5.07 -6.80 15.24
CA ALA A 117 3.81 -6.82 14.50
C ALA A 117 2.95 -8.06 14.74
N SER A 118 2.99 -8.61 15.96
CA SER A 118 2.36 -9.89 16.30
C SER A 118 0.88 -9.92 15.91
N ASN A 119 0.14 -8.82 16.19
CA ASN A 119 -1.27 -8.71 15.86
C ASN A 119 -1.55 -8.75 14.35
N MET A 120 -0.64 -8.21 13.53
CA MET A 120 -0.77 -8.15 12.08
C MET A 120 -0.30 -9.44 11.42
N LEU A 121 0.77 -10.06 11.92
CA LEU A 121 1.24 -11.36 11.49
C LEU A 121 0.18 -12.46 11.72
N THR A 122 -0.49 -12.46 12.86
CA THR A 122 -1.61 -13.41 13.11
C THR A 122 -2.82 -13.19 12.19
N GLN A 123 -2.85 -12.08 11.45
CA GLN A 123 -3.84 -11.79 10.42
C GLN A 123 -3.33 -12.08 9.01
N GLY A 124 -2.06 -12.47 8.81
CA GLY A 124 -1.48 -12.75 7.50
C GLY A 124 -0.90 -11.53 6.77
N VAL A 125 -0.77 -10.38 7.44
CA VAL A 125 -0.21 -9.16 6.86
C VAL A 125 1.30 -9.23 6.80
N THR A 126 1.88 -8.86 5.66
CA THR A 126 3.33 -8.75 5.43
C THR A 126 3.78 -7.34 5.12
N THR A 127 2.86 -6.45 4.71
CA THR A 127 3.18 -5.09 4.28
C THR A 127 2.19 -4.08 4.83
N GLU A 128 2.67 -2.95 5.35
CA GLU A 128 1.84 -1.80 5.74
C GLU A 128 2.30 -0.50 5.07
N ILE A 129 1.33 0.35 4.69
CA ILE A 129 1.57 1.72 4.25
C ILE A 129 1.12 2.68 5.34
N LEU A 130 2.06 3.47 5.85
CA LEU A 130 1.88 4.41 6.93
C LEU A 130 1.41 5.79 6.43
N ASN A 131 1.12 6.66 7.41
CA ASN A 131 0.70 8.04 7.22
C ASN A 131 -0.57 8.17 6.35
N PRO A 132 -1.63 7.37 6.58
CA PRO A 132 -2.92 7.65 5.95
C PRO A 132 -3.52 8.95 6.53
N ASP A 133 -4.66 9.38 5.97
CA ASP A 133 -5.48 10.49 6.51
C ASP A 133 -4.76 11.85 6.59
N GLY A 134 -3.71 12.04 5.78
CA GLY A 134 -2.97 13.29 5.65
C GLY A 134 -1.95 13.58 6.76
N GLY A 135 -1.74 12.66 7.69
CA GLY A 135 -0.79 12.80 8.81
C GLY A 135 0.67 12.48 8.46
N GLY A 136 1.48 12.20 9.48
CA GLY A 136 2.88 11.80 9.34
C GLY A 136 3.90 12.95 9.38
N PRO A 137 5.21 12.64 9.41
CA PRO A 137 6.28 13.61 9.28
C PRO A 137 6.44 14.11 7.82
N LEU A 138 7.06 15.29 7.65
CA LEU A 138 7.43 15.79 6.32
C LEU A 138 8.71 15.14 5.78
N ASP A 139 9.65 14.83 6.68
CA ASP A 139 10.89 14.14 6.35
C ASP A 139 10.64 12.62 6.30
N ILE A 140 10.16 12.17 5.14
CA ILE A 140 9.88 10.75 4.88
C ILE A 140 11.17 9.95 4.91
N ALA A 141 12.28 10.48 4.38
CA ALA A 141 13.54 9.77 4.37
C ALA A 141 14.06 9.49 5.79
N ALA A 142 13.96 10.46 6.69
CA ALA A 142 14.30 10.26 8.10
C ALA A 142 13.38 9.23 8.78
N GLN A 143 12.04 9.33 8.59
CA GLN A 143 11.09 8.36 9.13
C GLN A 143 11.44 6.93 8.69
N LEU A 144 11.70 6.75 7.39
CA LEU A 144 12.05 5.49 6.79
C LEU A 144 13.42 4.98 7.25
N SER A 145 14.40 5.86 7.48
CA SER A 145 15.71 5.49 8.03
C SER A 145 15.59 4.99 9.47
N ASP A 146 14.89 5.74 10.33
CA ASP A 146 14.69 5.39 11.75
C ASP A 146 14.00 4.04 11.89
N LEU A 147 12.97 3.79 11.07
CA LEU A 147 12.27 2.51 11.04
C LEU A 147 13.18 1.37 10.62
N ARG A 148 14.02 1.56 9.59
CA ARG A 148 15.00 0.56 9.15
C ARG A 148 15.99 0.22 10.27
N GLU A 149 16.51 1.22 10.97
CA GLU A 149 17.46 1.02 12.07
C GLU A 149 16.83 0.32 13.28
N SER A 150 15.56 0.57 13.54
CA SER A 150 14.82 -0.09 14.63
C SER A 150 14.55 -1.59 14.37
N GLY A 151 14.62 -2.02 13.11
CA GLY A 151 14.33 -3.38 12.64
C GLY A 151 12.83 -3.70 12.66
N LEU A 152 12.33 -4.28 11.58
CA LEU A 152 10.88 -4.41 11.32
C LEU A 152 10.47 -5.87 11.14
N ALA A 153 9.30 -6.25 11.65
CA ALA A 153 8.70 -7.55 11.36
C ALA A 153 8.03 -7.59 9.97
N LEU A 154 7.46 -6.45 9.53
CA LEU A 154 6.73 -6.29 8.27
C LEU A 154 7.46 -5.34 7.32
N ASN A 155 7.13 -5.42 6.04
CA ASN A 155 7.54 -4.40 5.08
C ASN A 155 6.74 -3.11 5.30
N ILE A 156 7.41 -1.96 5.22
CA ILE A 156 6.81 -0.67 5.54
C ILE A 156 7.08 0.35 4.44
N GLY A 157 6.00 0.93 3.90
CA GLY A 157 6.03 2.15 3.09
C GLY A 157 5.31 3.30 3.81
N ALA A 158 5.40 4.51 3.28
CA ALA A 158 4.71 5.67 3.85
C ALA A 158 4.19 6.60 2.75
N ASN A 159 3.07 7.29 3.02
CA ASN A 159 2.59 8.40 2.23
C ASN A 159 3.14 9.74 2.74
N ILE A 160 3.15 10.76 1.87
CA ILE A 160 3.30 12.16 2.29
C ILE A 160 1.93 12.75 2.59
N GLY A 161 1.76 13.36 3.76
CA GLY A 161 0.47 13.81 4.26
C GLY A 161 0.12 15.26 3.92
N PHE A 162 -0.98 15.46 3.20
CA PHE A 162 -1.52 16.79 2.88
C PHE A 162 -1.85 17.61 4.12
N ASN A 163 -2.45 17.02 5.16
CA ASN A 163 -2.81 17.75 6.37
C ASN A 163 -1.57 18.21 7.14
N ARG A 164 -0.49 17.42 7.15
CA ARG A 164 0.80 17.82 7.72
C ARG A 164 1.40 19.00 6.95
N ILE A 165 1.39 18.94 5.61
CA ILE A 165 1.85 20.01 4.72
C ILE A 165 1.05 21.30 4.94
N TRP A 166 -0.28 21.21 4.96
CA TRP A 166 -1.15 22.35 5.23
C TRP A 166 -0.86 22.99 6.59
N THR A 167 -0.71 22.18 7.63
CA THR A 167 -0.39 22.66 8.98
C THR A 167 0.96 23.37 9.03
N GLU A 168 1.95 22.89 8.28
CA GLU A 168 3.29 23.50 8.23
C GLU A 168 3.26 24.88 7.56
N VAL A 169 2.50 25.03 6.48
CA VAL A 169 2.55 26.22 5.63
C VAL A 169 1.47 27.25 6.00
N VAL A 170 0.22 26.79 6.13
CA VAL A 170 -0.94 27.66 6.37
C VAL A 170 -1.22 27.82 7.86
N GLY A 171 -0.97 26.77 8.65
CA GLY A 171 -1.27 26.72 10.08
C GLY A 171 -2.66 26.15 10.37
N ARG A 172 -3.28 26.62 11.45
CA ARG A 172 -4.58 26.11 11.97
C ARG A 172 -5.75 27.08 11.80
N ASP A 173 -5.52 28.16 11.07
CA ASP A 173 -6.49 29.22 10.88
C ASP A 173 -7.53 28.80 9.83
N ASP A 174 -8.77 29.26 10.00
CA ASP A 174 -9.85 29.04 9.04
C ASP A 174 -9.73 30.07 7.91
N ARG A 175 -8.76 29.81 7.02
CA ARG A 175 -8.47 30.67 5.88
C ARG A 175 -7.99 29.88 4.68
N LEU A 176 -8.13 30.51 3.53
CA LEU A 176 -7.54 30.01 2.29
C LEU A 176 -6.02 30.25 2.27
N ALA A 177 -5.31 29.30 1.67
CA ALA A 177 -3.90 29.49 1.34
C ALA A 177 -3.71 30.58 0.26
N THR A 178 -2.65 31.36 0.38
CA THR A 178 -2.18 32.28 -0.67
C THR A 178 -1.48 31.52 -1.79
N SER A 179 -1.26 32.16 -2.95
CA SER A 179 -0.54 31.54 -4.07
C SER A 179 0.88 31.09 -3.70
N VAL A 180 1.59 31.88 -2.87
CA VAL A 180 2.95 31.56 -2.41
C VAL A 180 2.93 30.35 -1.46
N GLU A 181 1.91 30.24 -0.61
CA GLU A 181 1.74 29.07 0.25
C GLU A 181 1.39 27.82 -0.56
N ILE A 182 0.56 27.95 -1.60
CA ILE A 182 0.25 26.85 -2.53
C ILE A 182 1.51 26.36 -3.23
N GLU A 183 2.35 27.26 -3.76
CA GLU A 183 3.65 26.90 -4.36
C GLU A 183 4.53 26.15 -3.36
N ARG A 184 4.63 26.63 -2.11
CA ARG A 184 5.41 25.93 -1.09
C ARG A 184 4.86 24.54 -0.77
N MET A 185 3.54 24.39 -0.71
CA MET A 185 2.91 23.07 -0.46
C MET A 185 3.14 22.11 -1.64
N ARG A 186 3.12 22.61 -2.88
CA ARG A 186 3.46 21.83 -4.08
C ARG A 186 4.90 21.31 -4.02
N ASP A 187 5.84 22.16 -3.60
CA ASP A 187 7.24 21.75 -3.41
C ASP A 187 7.36 20.62 -2.38
N LEU A 188 6.67 20.74 -1.23
CA LEU A 188 6.68 19.72 -0.18
C LEU A 188 6.09 18.38 -0.63
N VAL A 189 5.07 18.39 -1.49
CA VAL A 189 4.54 17.16 -2.12
C VAL A 189 5.62 16.49 -2.97
N VAL A 190 6.31 17.25 -3.82
CA VAL A 190 7.38 16.72 -4.69
C VAL A 190 8.58 16.25 -3.87
N GLU A 191 8.97 16.99 -2.82
CA GLU A 191 10.02 16.60 -1.88
C GLU A 191 9.69 15.25 -1.23
N GLY A 192 8.48 15.06 -0.70
CA GLY A 192 8.04 13.81 -0.08
C GLY A 192 8.05 12.61 -1.04
N LEU A 193 7.60 12.81 -2.29
CA LEU A 193 7.66 11.77 -3.32
C LEU A 193 9.11 11.44 -3.72
N THR A 194 9.99 12.45 -3.79
CA THR A 194 11.43 12.27 -4.05
C THR A 194 12.11 11.48 -2.93
N MET A 195 11.63 11.58 -1.69
CA MET A 195 12.09 10.79 -0.56
C MET A 195 11.55 9.35 -0.54
N GLY A 196 10.70 8.98 -1.51
CA GLY A 196 10.20 7.61 -1.68
C GLY A 196 8.78 7.35 -1.17
N ALA A 197 7.98 8.40 -0.94
CA ALA A 197 6.58 8.26 -0.55
C ALA A 197 5.76 7.51 -1.62
N TRP A 198 4.84 6.66 -1.19
CA TRP A 198 4.02 5.81 -2.06
C TRP A 198 2.81 6.52 -2.67
N GLY A 199 2.46 7.70 -2.18
CA GLY A 199 1.31 8.48 -2.59
C GLY A 199 1.16 9.73 -1.73
N VAL A 200 0.13 10.51 -2.03
CA VAL A 200 -0.27 11.66 -1.21
C VAL A 200 -1.52 11.28 -0.45
N SER A 201 -1.49 11.34 0.88
CA SER A 201 -2.67 11.09 1.71
C SER A 201 -3.31 12.41 2.16
N ALA A 202 -4.61 12.40 2.38
CA ALA A 202 -5.36 13.51 2.95
C ALA A 202 -6.43 13.01 3.91
N GLY A 203 -6.79 13.85 4.86
CA GLY A 203 -7.99 13.68 5.65
C GLY A 203 -8.75 14.97 5.66
N LEU A 204 -9.52 15.19 4.60
CA LEU A 204 -10.19 16.47 4.36
C LEU A 204 -11.35 16.72 5.32
N ASP A 205 -11.79 15.72 6.09
CA ASP A 205 -12.71 15.91 7.21
C ASP A 205 -12.02 16.47 8.47
N TYR A 206 -10.70 16.32 8.55
CA TYR A 206 -9.88 16.73 9.69
C TYR A 206 -9.31 18.14 9.53
N LYS A 207 -9.30 18.88 10.63
CA LYS A 207 -8.78 20.24 10.68
C LYS A 207 -7.26 20.17 10.88
N PRO A 208 -6.45 20.99 10.19
CA PRO A 208 -6.87 22.18 9.44
C PRO A 208 -7.12 21.99 7.94
N ALA A 209 -6.79 20.85 7.34
CA ALA A 209 -7.00 20.63 5.88
C ALA A 209 -8.47 20.72 5.45
N TYR A 210 -9.41 20.54 6.39
CA TYR A 210 -10.83 20.83 6.24
C TYR A 210 -11.13 22.21 5.62
N PHE A 211 -10.28 23.21 5.86
CA PHE A 211 -10.51 24.58 5.39
C PHE A 211 -10.09 24.80 3.91
N ALA A 212 -9.33 23.86 3.32
CA ALA A 212 -8.93 23.96 1.93
C ALA A 212 -10.12 23.81 0.99
N THR A 213 -10.26 24.62 -0.06
CA THR A 213 -11.23 24.32 -1.11
C THR A 213 -10.76 23.14 -1.96
N THR A 214 -11.68 22.47 -2.65
CA THR A 214 -11.34 21.41 -3.61
C THR A 214 -10.32 21.90 -4.65
N ASP A 215 -10.45 23.14 -5.13
CA ASP A 215 -9.50 23.75 -6.06
C ASP A 215 -8.09 23.88 -5.47
N GLN A 216 -7.95 24.31 -4.21
CA GLN A 216 -6.65 24.39 -3.55
C GLN A 216 -6.04 23.01 -3.33
N VAL A 217 -6.85 22.00 -2.99
CA VAL A 217 -6.37 20.62 -2.88
C VAL A 217 -5.83 20.16 -4.24
N VAL A 218 -6.59 20.35 -5.34
CA VAL A 218 -6.16 20.02 -6.71
C VAL A 218 -4.88 20.74 -7.09
N GLU A 219 -4.78 22.05 -6.82
CA GLU A 219 -3.59 22.83 -7.14
C GLU A 219 -2.34 22.31 -6.41
N VAL A 220 -2.47 21.88 -5.15
CA VAL A 220 -1.34 21.34 -4.38
C VAL A 220 -0.99 19.93 -4.84
N VAL A 221 -1.95 19.00 -4.82
CA VAL A 221 -1.67 17.58 -5.10
C VAL A 221 -1.40 17.33 -6.57
N GLY A 222 -1.84 18.20 -7.48
CA GLY A 222 -1.51 18.16 -8.90
C GLY A 222 -0.01 18.26 -9.19
N ALA A 223 0.82 18.71 -8.24
CA ALA A 223 2.28 18.62 -8.35
C ALA A 223 2.78 17.17 -8.45
N ALA A 224 1.99 16.19 -7.98
CA ALA A 224 2.29 14.77 -8.07
C ALA A 224 1.89 14.13 -9.41
N GLY A 225 1.21 14.84 -10.32
CA GLY A 225 0.65 14.24 -11.54
C GLY A 225 1.69 13.51 -12.41
N GLY A 226 2.91 14.08 -12.54
CA GLY A 226 4.01 13.46 -13.28
C GLY A 226 4.51 12.13 -12.69
N TRP A 227 4.21 11.84 -11.42
CA TRP A 227 4.58 10.60 -10.74
C TRP A 227 3.62 9.44 -11.01
N ARG A 228 2.45 9.73 -11.63
CA ARG A 228 1.38 8.75 -11.89
C ARG A 228 1.04 7.91 -10.66
N THR A 229 0.92 8.59 -9.51
CA THR A 229 0.71 7.98 -8.20
C THR A 229 -0.76 8.10 -7.78
N ASN A 230 -1.03 7.80 -6.51
CA ASN A 230 -2.36 7.79 -5.91
C ASN A 230 -2.56 8.96 -4.94
N PHE A 231 -3.85 9.29 -4.74
CA PHE A 231 -4.35 10.20 -3.75
C PHE A 231 -5.32 9.47 -2.82
N THR A 232 -4.88 9.16 -1.61
CA THR A 232 -5.74 8.51 -0.58
C THR A 232 -6.41 9.59 0.25
N ASN A 233 -7.73 9.48 0.45
CA ASN A 233 -8.47 10.50 1.19
C ASN A 233 -9.46 9.91 2.19
N HIS A 234 -9.41 10.40 3.42
CA HIS A 234 -10.56 10.41 4.32
C HIS A 234 -11.45 11.58 3.89
N ASP A 235 -12.55 11.22 3.24
CA ASP A 235 -13.46 12.11 2.55
C ASP A 235 -14.08 13.18 3.44
N ARG A 236 -14.30 14.38 2.89
CA ARG A 236 -14.84 15.51 3.65
C ARG A 236 -16.36 15.42 3.71
N LEU A 237 -16.89 15.32 4.92
CA LEU A 237 -18.33 15.34 5.16
C LEU A 237 -18.66 16.62 5.91
N ALA A 238 -19.08 17.64 5.15
CA ALA A 238 -19.26 18.98 5.67
C ALA A 238 -20.75 19.27 6.02
N PRO A 239 -21.06 20.18 6.97
CA PRO A 239 -22.43 20.55 7.30
C PRO A 239 -23.25 21.05 6.10
N GLU A 240 -22.59 21.70 5.14
CA GLU A 240 -23.22 22.28 3.94
C GLU A 240 -23.83 21.20 3.04
N SER A 241 -23.27 19.99 3.06
CA SER A 241 -23.80 18.81 2.36
C SER A 241 -24.61 17.89 3.28
N ASN A 242 -24.97 18.37 4.48
CA ASN A 242 -25.57 17.55 5.54
C ASN A 242 -24.72 16.30 5.87
N PHE A 243 -23.39 16.39 5.78
CA PHE A 243 -22.47 15.28 6.03
C PHE A 243 -22.64 14.09 5.05
N SER A 244 -22.93 14.37 3.79
CA SER A 244 -23.13 13.35 2.74
C SER A 244 -21.83 12.64 2.35
N SER A 245 -21.79 11.31 2.50
CA SER A 245 -20.77 10.42 1.94
C SER A 245 -20.72 10.54 0.43
N ARG A 246 -21.87 10.66 -0.25
CA ARG A 246 -21.91 10.81 -1.71
C ARG A 246 -21.15 12.05 -2.18
N VAL A 247 -21.31 13.18 -1.49
CA VAL A 247 -20.58 14.41 -1.81
C VAL A 247 -19.08 14.28 -1.53
N GLY A 248 -18.69 13.69 -0.40
CA GLY A 248 -17.28 13.47 -0.05
C GLY A 248 -16.56 12.51 -1.02
N VAL A 249 -17.22 11.43 -1.42
CA VAL A 249 -16.73 10.51 -2.46
C VAL A 249 -16.56 11.26 -3.78
N ALA A 250 -17.57 12.01 -4.23
CA ALA A 250 -17.50 12.77 -5.48
C ALA A 250 -16.35 13.79 -5.47
N GLU A 251 -16.12 14.48 -4.35
CA GLU A 251 -14.99 15.41 -4.21
C GLU A 251 -13.64 14.69 -4.37
N THR A 252 -13.47 13.54 -3.72
CA THR A 252 -12.23 12.74 -3.81
C THR A 252 -11.94 12.31 -5.25
N LEU A 253 -12.96 11.85 -5.97
CA LEU A 253 -12.85 11.43 -7.36
C LEU A 253 -12.50 12.61 -8.27
N GLU A 254 -13.13 13.77 -8.06
CA GLU A 254 -12.84 14.98 -8.82
C GLU A 254 -11.41 15.49 -8.59
N ILE A 255 -10.91 15.42 -7.35
CA ILE A 255 -9.52 15.77 -7.03
C ILE A 255 -8.56 14.85 -7.79
N GLY A 256 -8.74 13.53 -7.69
CA GLY A 256 -7.88 12.57 -8.38
C GLY A 256 -7.87 12.80 -9.89
N ARG A 257 -9.04 12.93 -10.50
CA ARG A 257 -9.21 13.19 -11.93
C ARG A 257 -8.50 14.47 -12.37
N ARG A 258 -8.71 15.59 -11.67
CA ARG A 258 -8.08 16.88 -12.02
C ARG A 258 -6.59 16.94 -11.75
N ALA A 259 -6.11 16.20 -10.75
CA ALA A 259 -4.69 16.13 -10.40
C ALA A 259 -3.90 15.12 -11.23
N GLY A 260 -4.57 14.24 -11.98
CA GLY A 260 -3.92 13.13 -12.69
C GLY A 260 -3.41 12.05 -11.74
N LEU A 261 -4.11 11.80 -10.64
CA LEU A 261 -3.78 10.79 -9.63
C LEU A 261 -4.91 9.77 -9.51
N VAL A 262 -4.58 8.53 -9.14
CA VAL A 262 -5.58 7.51 -8.81
C VAL A 262 -6.26 7.90 -7.49
N PRO A 263 -7.56 8.27 -7.47
CA PRO A 263 -8.25 8.55 -6.23
C PRO A 263 -8.57 7.26 -5.48
N ILE A 264 -8.28 7.24 -4.18
CA ILE A 264 -8.59 6.14 -3.27
C ILE A 264 -9.46 6.68 -2.13
N VAL A 265 -10.73 6.29 -2.12
CA VAL A 265 -11.64 6.57 -1.01
C VAL A 265 -11.29 5.60 0.13
N THR A 266 -10.64 6.12 1.15
CA THR A 266 -10.20 5.28 2.27
C THR A 266 -11.38 4.91 3.17
N HIS A 267 -11.27 3.75 3.83
CA HIS A 267 -12.24 3.18 4.76
C HIS A 267 -13.70 3.49 4.40
N MET A 268 -14.04 3.23 3.14
CA MET A 268 -15.29 3.61 2.49
C MET A 268 -16.49 3.18 3.32
N LYS A 269 -17.47 4.09 3.41
CA LYS A 269 -18.71 3.88 4.17
C LYS A 269 -19.83 4.70 3.57
N ALA A 270 -21.05 4.14 3.60
CA ALA A 270 -22.28 4.93 3.56
C ALA A 270 -22.72 5.11 5.01
N GLN A 271 -22.63 6.34 5.54
CA GLN A 271 -22.85 6.58 6.97
C GLN A 271 -24.14 7.34 7.29
N GLY A 272 -24.65 7.08 8.50
CA GLY A 272 -25.76 7.81 9.07
C GLY A 272 -27.02 7.74 8.21
N HIS A 273 -27.56 8.91 7.87
CA HIS A 273 -28.79 9.04 7.09
C HIS A 273 -28.68 8.53 5.63
N GLU A 274 -27.47 8.24 5.14
CA GLU A 274 -27.24 7.68 3.80
C GLU A 274 -27.04 6.15 3.80
N GLN A 275 -27.24 5.46 4.92
CA GLN A 275 -27.23 3.99 4.91
C GLN A 275 -28.22 3.42 3.88
N GLY A 276 -27.84 2.32 3.22
CA GLY A 276 -28.56 1.70 2.13
C GLY A 276 -28.15 2.17 0.73
N THR A 277 -27.18 3.09 0.62
CA THR A 277 -26.73 3.69 -0.65
C THR A 277 -25.38 3.19 -1.13
N ALA A 278 -24.77 2.19 -0.48
CA ALA A 278 -23.41 1.73 -0.82
C ALA A 278 -23.26 1.36 -2.31
N ALA A 279 -24.27 0.73 -2.92
CA ALA A 279 -24.25 0.40 -4.35
C ALA A 279 -24.08 1.64 -5.24
N GLU A 280 -24.75 2.75 -4.91
CA GLU A 280 -24.62 4.00 -5.67
C GLU A 280 -23.23 4.62 -5.54
N LEU A 281 -22.62 4.52 -4.34
CA LEU A 281 -21.26 5.01 -4.11
C LEU A 281 -20.24 4.17 -4.87
N ILE A 282 -20.44 2.85 -4.95
CA ILE A 282 -19.58 1.94 -5.72
C ILE A 282 -19.69 2.27 -7.21
N ASP A 283 -20.92 2.45 -7.72
CA ASP A 283 -21.15 2.83 -9.12
C ASP A 283 -20.48 4.17 -9.47
N LEU A 284 -20.51 5.13 -8.54
CA LEU A 284 -19.82 6.41 -8.69
C LEU A 284 -18.30 6.23 -8.80
N ILE A 285 -17.70 5.40 -7.94
CA ILE A 285 -16.26 5.12 -7.98
C ILE A 285 -15.90 4.41 -9.29
N VAL A 286 -16.55 3.29 -9.60
CA VAL A 286 -16.25 2.48 -10.79
C VAL A 286 -16.47 3.28 -12.08
N GLY A 287 -17.54 4.08 -12.13
CA GLY A 287 -17.87 4.91 -13.29
C GLY A 287 -17.00 6.15 -13.48
N SER A 288 -16.16 6.51 -12.51
CA SER A 288 -15.29 7.70 -12.59
C SER A 288 -13.90 7.45 -13.16
N ALA A 289 -13.55 6.18 -13.41
CA ALA A 289 -12.24 5.84 -13.96
C ALA A 289 -12.13 6.27 -15.44
N GLU A 290 -11.12 7.08 -15.73
CA GLU A 290 -10.70 7.37 -17.11
C GLU A 290 -10.04 6.13 -17.75
N PRO A 291 -10.03 6.00 -19.09
CA PRO A 291 -9.27 4.94 -19.77
C PRO A 291 -7.83 4.85 -19.24
N GLY A 292 -7.38 3.63 -18.95
CA GLY A 292 -6.02 3.39 -18.42
C GLY A 292 -5.77 3.72 -16.95
N SER A 293 -6.77 4.28 -16.26
CA SER A 293 -6.72 4.61 -14.83
C SER A 293 -7.71 3.77 -14.02
N VAL A 294 -7.68 3.96 -12.70
CA VAL A 294 -8.65 3.38 -11.76
C VAL A 294 -9.05 4.42 -10.73
N ALA A 295 -10.30 4.35 -10.26
CA ALA A 295 -10.71 4.90 -8.98
C ALA A 295 -10.99 3.74 -8.02
N ALA A 296 -10.47 3.84 -6.81
CA ALA A 296 -10.44 2.73 -5.86
C ALA A 296 -11.01 3.13 -4.50
N ALA A 297 -11.22 2.11 -3.67
CA ALA A 297 -11.54 2.27 -2.27
C ALA A 297 -10.80 1.24 -1.43
N ASP A 298 -10.76 1.45 -0.13
CA ASP A 298 -10.51 0.39 0.84
C ASP A 298 -11.56 0.39 1.95
N ALA A 299 -11.72 -0.74 2.64
CA ALA A 299 -12.66 -0.88 3.74
C ALA A 299 -12.22 -1.93 4.77
N TYR A 300 -12.58 -1.69 6.04
CA TYR A 300 -12.49 -2.68 7.11
C TYR A 300 -13.84 -3.37 7.35
N PRO A 301 -13.86 -4.64 7.78
CA PRO A 301 -15.08 -5.45 7.90
C PRO A 301 -15.86 -5.23 9.21
N TYR A 302 -16.14 -3.97 9.55
CA TYR A 302 -16.88 -3.60 10.78
C TYR A 302 -17.87 -2.47 10.53
N LEU A 303 -18.95 -2.44 11.33
CA LEU A 303 -20.03 -1.45 11.24
C LEU A 303 -19.76 -0.17 12.05
N ALA A 304 -18.60 -0.09 12.68
CA ALA A 304 -18.15 1.04 13.47
C ALA A 304 -16.70 1.37 13.12
N GLY A 305 -16.37 2.65 13.21
CA GLY A 305 -15.00 3.14 13.09
C GLY A 305 -14.47 3.64 14.42
N GLN A 306 -13.20 4.04 14.44
CA GLN A 306 -12.58 4.68 15.59
C GLN A 306 -11.88 5.98 15.15
N SER A 307 -12.12 7.08 15.86
CA SER A 307 -11.39 8.34 15.67
C SER A 307 -11.34 9.16 16.97
N GLY A 308 -10.85 10.39 16.93
CA GLY A 308 -10.98 11.34 18.03
C GLY A 308 -12.44 11.76 18.23
N LEU A 309 -12.93 11.82 19.47
CA LEU A 309 -14.32 12.20 19.76
C LEU A 309 -14.67 13.57 19.17
N GLY A 310 -13.74 14.53 19.23
CA GLY A 310 -13.94 15.86 18.66
C GLY A 310 -13.70 15.96 17.15
N ALA A 311 -13.05 14.96 16.53
CA ALA A 311 -12.53 15.09 15.17
C ALA A 311 -13.64 15.24 14.10
N LEU A 312 -14.74 14.49 14.28
CA LEU A 312 -15.88 14.43 13.34
C LEU A 312 -17.10 15.22 13.82
N LEU A 313 -17.08 15.67 15.08
CA LEU A 313 -18.25 16.26 15.75
C LEU A 313 -18.10 17.76 15.99
N ILE A 314 -16.88 18.24 16.31
CA ILE A 314 -16.69 19.66 16.60
C ILE A 314 -16.65 20.46 15.28
N PRO A 315 -17.46 21.53 15.17
CA PRO A 315 -17.47 22.39 13.99
C PRO A 315 -16.10 22.97 13.64
N GLY A 316 -15.83 23.18 12.35
CA GLY A 316 -14.56 23.73 11.86
C GLY A 316 -14.17 25.05 12.55
N TRP A 317 -15.09 26.02 12.56
CA TRP A 317 -14.89 27.33 13.19
C TRP A 317 -14.58 27.24 14.70
N ALA A 318 -15.08 26.20 15.38
CA ALA A 318 -14.83 26.01 16.80
C ALA A 318 -13.43 25.43 17.06
N LEU A 319 -12.89 24.65 16.12
CA LEU A 319 -11.55 24.07 16.15
C LEU A 319 -10.45 24.96 15.53
N GLU A 320 -10.82 26.04 14.85
CA GLU A 320 -9.89 27.06 14.35
C GLU A 320 -8.91 27.50 15.46
N GLY A 321 -7.63 27.58 15.15
CA GLY A 321 -6.58 27.90 16.12
C GLY A 321 -6.21 26.73 17.05
N GLY A 322 -6.88 25.58 16.91
CA GLY A 322 -6.60 24.35 17.64
C GLY A 322 -7.31 24.23 18.99
N ARG A 323 -6.85 23.25 19.79
CA ARG A 323 -7.53 22.83 21.02
C ARG A 323 -7.68 23.94 22.04
N GLU A 324 -6.66 24.77 22.24
CA GLU A 324 -6.71 25.83 23.26
C GLU A 324 -7.80 26.86 22.93
N ALA A 325 -7.88 27.31 21.67
CA ALA A 325 -8.92 28.21 21.20
C ALA A 325 -10.31 27.56 21.30
N MET A 326 -10.44 26.28 20.92
CA MET A 326 -11.68 25.50 21.10
C MET A 326 -12.14 25.48 22.58
N LEU A 327 -11.22 25.22 23.51
CA LEU A 327 -11.55 25.18 24.94
C LEU A 327 -11.97 26.57 25.47
N GLN A 328 -11.37 27.65 24.97
CA GLN A 328 -11.82 29.01 25.28
C GLN A 328 -13.26 29.23 24.79
N ARG A 329 -13.58 28.82 23.55
CA ARG A 329 -14.94 28.91 22.99
C ARG A 329 -15.96 28.08 23.79
N PHE A 330 -15.56 26.98 24.44
CA PHE A 330 -16.45 26.22 25.32
C PHE A 330 -16.86 26.98 26.59
N THR A 331 -16.11 28.02 26.98
CA THR A 331 -16.41 28.85 28.15
C THR A 331 -17.26 30.08 27.83
N ASP A 332 -17.30 30.49 26.56
CA ASP A 332 -18.17 31.55 26.08
C ASP A 332 -19.59 31.03 25.88
N ALA A 333 -20.59 31.72 26.44
CA ALA A 333 -21.95 31.22 26.52
C ALA A 333 -22.61 31.06 25.13
N GLU A 334 -22.46 32.06 24.26
CA GLU A 334 -23.02 32.07 22.91
C GLU A 334 -22.33 31.02 22.03
N SER A 335 -20.99 31.00 22.04
CA SER A 335 -20.22 30.00 21.30
C SER A 335 -20.55 28.58 21.75
N ARG A 336 -20.65 28.34 23.06
CA ARG A 336 -20.96 27.02 23.60
C ARG A 336 -22.34 26.55 23.17
N GLU A 337 -23.37 27.39 23.28
CA GLU A 337 -24.75 27.04 22.88
C GLU A 337 -24.78 26.60 21.41
N ARG A 338 -24.12 27.38 20.54
CA ARG A 338 -23.99 27.06 19.12
C ARG A 338 -23.24 25.75 18.89
N ILE A 339 -22.08 25.55 19.53
CA ILE A 339 -21.27 24.32 19.40
C ILE A 339 -22.09 23.11 19.82
N VAL A 340 -22.80 23.17 20.95
CA VAL A 340 -23.64 22.07 21.44
C VAL A 340 -24.71 21.69 20.41
N GLY A 341 -25.39 22.68 19.83
CA GLY A 341 -26.39 22.45 18.79
C GLY A 341 -25.79 21.80 17.53
N GLU A 342 -24.68 22.34 17.02
CA GLU A 342 -24.02 21.84 15.81
C GLU A 342 -23.43 20.44 16.01
N VAL A 343 -22.84 20.14 17.18
CA VAL A 343 -22.37 18.79 17.54
C VAL A 343 -23.52 17.78 17.52
N GLN A 344 -24.68 18.15 18.08
CA GLN A 344 -25.85 17.27 18.11
C GLN A 344 -26.40 17.02 16.69
N ALA A 345 -26.42 18.04 15.84
CA ALA A 345 -26.82 17.90 14.44
C ALA A 345 -25.85 16.99 13.67
N ALA A 346 -24.53 17.21 13.82
CA ALA A 346 -23.50 16.38 13.19
C ALA A 346 -23.61 14.90 13.62
N MET A 347 -23.80 14.66 14.92
CA MET A 347 -23.97 13.32 15.47
C MET A 347 -25.21 12.62 14.90
N THR A 348 -26.33 13.32 14.83
CA THR A 348 -27.57 12.77 14.27
C THR A 348 -27.39 12.43 12.78
N ALA A 349 -26.80 13.34 12.00
CA ALA A 349 -26.62 13.14 10.57
C ALA A 349 -25.65 12.00 10.24
N ARG A 350 -24.56 11.86 11.01
CA ARG A 350 -23.48 10.89 10.77
C ARG A 350 -23.73 9.51 11.40
N PHE A 351 -24.36 9.47 12.57
CA PHE A 351 -24.45 8.26 13.40
C PHE A 351 -25.90 7.87 13.77
N GLY A 352 -26.88 8.74 13.49
CA GLY A 352 -28.28 8.52 13.85
C GLY A 352 -28.65 8.93 15.27
N GLY A 353 -27.68 9.34 16.09
CA GLY A 353 -27.89 9.73 17.49
C GLY A 353 -26.69 9.44 18.39
N PRO A 354 -26.83 9.62 19.71
CA PRO A 354 -25.80 9.26 20.70
C PRO A 354 -25.64 7.74 20.91
N GLU A 355 -26.62 6.93 20.53
CA GLU A 355 -26.56 5.47 20.62
C GLU A 355 -25.46 4.91 19.69
N GLY A 356 -24.63 4.01 20.21
CA GLY A 356 -23.50 3.44 19.48
C GLY A 356 -22.26 4.35 19.41
N VAL A 357 -22.24 5.47 20.15
CA VAL A 357 -21.05 6.30 20.37
C VAL A 357 -20.41 5.90 21.69
N PHE A 358 -19.26 5.23 21.64
CA PHE A 358 -18.53 4.77 22.82
C PHE A 358 -17.26 5.59 23.03
N VAL A 359 -17.13 6.25 24.18
CA VAL A 359 -15.98 7.10 24.49
C VAL A 359 -14.81 6.24 24.99
N THR A 360 -13.74 6.17 24.22
CA THR A 360 -12.60 5.32 24.54
C THR A 360 -11.78 5.88 25.70
N GLY A 361 -11.26 5.00 26.55
CA GLY A 361 -10.51 5.37 27.76
C GLY A 361 -11.40 5.79 28.93
N LEU A 362 -12.70 5.96 28.72
CA LEU A 362 -13.73 5.84 29.76
C LEU A 362 -14.49 4.51 29.65
N ASP A 363 -14.40 3.85 28.49
CA ASP A 363 -15.01 2.56 28.18
C ASP A 363 -16.52 2.56 28.48
N VAL A 364 -17.21 3.64 28.09
CA VAL A 364 -18.63 3.90 28.36
C VAL A 364 -19.33 4.49 27.13
N GLU A 365 -20.62 4.18 26.97
CA GLU A 365 -21.46 4.76 25.91
C GLU A 365 -21.87 6.20 26.24
N LEU A 366 -21.99 7.05 25.23
CA LEU A 366 -22.32 8.46 25.40
C LEU A 366 -23.68 8.66 26.09
N THR A 367 -24.66 7.79 25.85
CA THR A 367 -25.99 7.83 26.50
C THR A 367 -25.91 7.62 28.01
N GLU A 368 -24.93 6.85 28.49
CA GLU A 368 -24.65 6.70 29.92
C GLU A 368 -23.96 7.92 30.50
N LEU A 369 -22.94 8.45 29.80
CA LEU A 369 -22.33 9.74 30.19
C LEU A 369 -23.35 10.87 30.28
N MET A 370 -24.31 10.93 29.35
CA MET A 370 -25.40 11.91 29.39
C MET A 370 -26.22 11.80 30.68
N ARG A 371 -26.53 10.57 31.12
CA ARG A 371 -27.26 10.32 32.38
C ARG A 371 -26.43 10.73 33.59
N ASP A 372 -25.17 10.32 33.63
CA ASP A 372 -24.24 10.64 34.72
C ASP A 372 -24.00 12.14 34.86
N MET A 373 -24.03 12.88 33.76
CA MET A 373 -23.93 14.34 33.72
C MET A 373 -25.25 15.07 34.04
N GLY A 374 -26.28 14.35 34.51
CA GLY A 374 -27.56 14.93 34.92
C GLY A 374 -28.62 14.98 33.82
N GLY A 375 -28.55 14.10 32.83
CA GLY A 375 -29.49 14.03 31.71
C GLY A 375 -29.30 15.15 30.68
N VAL A 376 -28.05 15.54 30.43
CA VAL A 376 -27.72 16.59 29.44
C VAL A 376 -27.91 16.11 28.00
N SER A 377 -27.96 17.04 27.05
CA SER A 377 -28.00 16.72 25.63
C SER A 377 -26.71 16.03 25.15
N PRO A 378 -26.76 15.28 24.03
CA PRO A 378 -25.56 14.67 23.44
C PRO A 378 -24.43 15.67 23.17
N GLY A 379 -24.77 16.84 22.61
CA GLY A 379 -23.79 17.87 22.31
C GLY A 379 -23.10 18.42 23.56
N GLU A 380 -23.87 18.64 24.63
CA GLU A 380 -23.34 19.11 25.91
C GLU A 380 -22.45 18.04 26.58
N ALA A 381 -22.84 16.76 26.49
CA ALA A 381 -22.01 15.66 26.99
C ALA A 381 -20.66 15.58 26.26
N VAL A 382 -20.64 15.74 24.93
CA VAL A 382 -19.40 15.78 24.14
C VAL A 382 -18.52 16.97 24.54
N VAL A 383 -19.10 18.18 24.63
CA VAL A 383 -18.36 19.39 25.03
C VAL A 383 -17.75 19.23 26.43
N ARG A 384 -18.51 18.74 27.41
CA ARG A 384 -18.00 18.48 28.77
C ARG A 384 -16.88 17.44 28.77
N THR A 385 -17.07 16.34 28.06
CA THR A 385 -16.07 15.27 27.94
C THR A 385 -14.75 15.80 27.33
N LEU A 386 -14.85 16.62 26.28
CA LEU A 386 -13.68 17.19 25.61
C LEU A 386 -13.00 18.31 26.42
N ALA A 387 -13.75 19.01 27.28
CA ALA A 387 -13.21 20.00 28.20
C ALA A 387 -12.28 19.36 29.25
N GLU A 388 -12.60 18.16 29.71
CA GLU A 388 -11.77 17.42 30.67
C GLU A 388 -10.50 16.81 30.04
N GLY A 389 -10.57 16.42 28.77
CA GLY A 389 -9.41 15.82 28.09
C GLY A 389 -9.69 15.46 26.64
N ASN A 390 -8.63 15.19 25.89
CA ASN A 390 -8.81 14.62 24.56
C ASN A 390 -9.19 13.14 24.69
N ARG A 391 -10.23 12.71 23.98
CA ARG A 391 -10.76 11.34 24.03
C ARG A 391 -10.96 10.81 22.63
N GLY A 392 -10.82 9.51 22.46
CA GLY A 392 -11.27 8.83 21.24
C GLY A 392 -12.73 8.40 21.36
N ALA A 393 -13.30 7.96 20.25
CA ALA A 393 -14.60 7.33 20.22
C ALA A 393 -14.62 6.18 19.21
N ILE A 394 -15.36 5.12 19.56
CA ILE A 394 -15.87 4.15 18.59
C ILE A 394 -17.26 4.64 18.18
N LEU A 395 -17.49 4.73 16.87
CA LEU A 395 -18.64 5.38 16.27
C LEU A 395 -19.34 4.39 15.36
N ARG A 396 -20.51 3.89 15.76
CA ARG A 396 -21.33 3.04 14.91
C ARG A 396 -22.01 3.88 13.85
N PHE A 397 -21.81 3.53 12.58
CA PHE A 397 -22.34 4.32 11.46
C PHE A 397 -22.90 3.49 10.30
N GLY A 398 -22.59 2.19 10.24
CA GLY A 398 -22.85 1.36 9.05
C GLY A 398 -23.92 0.30 9.24
N SER A 399 -24.41 -0.20 8.11
CA SER A 399 -25.30 -1.36 8.02
C SER A 399 -24.54 -2.58 7.45
N GLU A 400 -24.96 -3.80 7.81
CA GLU A 400 -24.33 -5.03 7.27
C GLU A 400 -24.52 -5.12 5.75
N ALA A 401 -25.67 -4.68 5.24
CA ALA A 401 -25.97 -4.69 3.80
C ALA A 401 -25.00 -3.79 3.02
N ASP A 402 -24.76 -2.57 3.51
CA ASP A 402 -23.79 -1.66 2.89
C ASP A 402 -22.36 -2.21 2.98
N LEU A 403 -21.98 -2.75 4.14
CA LEU A 403 -20.65 -3.33 4.31
C LEU A 403 -20.40 -4.48 3.33
N VAL A 404 -21.37 -5.40 3.18
CA VAL A 404 -21.27 -6.50 2.21
C VAL A 404 -21.14 -5.95 0.78
N ALA A 405 -21.95 -4.96 0.41
CA ALA A 405 -21.86 -4.33 -0.90
C ALA A 405 -20.47 -3.71 -1.13
N ILE A 406 -19.94 -2.96 -0.15
CA ILE A 406 -18.60 -2.34 -0.20
C ILE A 406 -17.52 -3.40 -0.36
N LEU A 407 -17.57 -4.49 0.42
CA LEU A 407 -16.63 -5.61 0.31
C LEU A 407 -16.70 -6.30 -1.06
N GLN A 408 -17.87 -6.31 -1.71
CA GLN A 408 -18.07 -6.84 -3.06
C GLN A 408 -17.64 -5.87 -4.17
N GLY A 409 -17.45 -4.58 -3.87
CA GLY A 409 -17.05 -3.56 -4.83
C GLY A 409 -15.75 -3.93 -5.56
N PRO A 410 -15.67 -3.87 -6.91
CA PRO A 410 -14.60 -4.50 -7.69
C PRO A 410 -13.21 -3.89 -7.43
N THR A 411 -13.15 -2.60 -7.12
CA THR A 411 -11.93 -1.84 -6.82
C THR A 411 -11.78 -1.52 -5.33
N THR A 412 -12.57 -2.18 -4.46
CA THR A 412 -12.45 -2.06 -3.00
C THR A 412 -11.46 -3.10 -2.47
N SER A 413 -10.38 -2.62 -1.86
CA SER A 413 -9.40 -3.44 -1.13
C SER A 413 -9.82 -3.63 0.33
N VAL A 414 -9.30 -4.67 0.98
CA VAL A 414 -9.43 -4.81 2.43
C VAL A 414 -8.27 -4.09 3.10
N ALA A 415 -8.56 -3.07 3.90
CA ALA A 415 -7.60 -2.38 4.76
C ALA A 415 -8.20 -2.27 6.16
N CYS A 416 -7.37 -2.39 7.20
CA CYS A 416 -7.91 -2.54 8.55
C CYS A 416 -8.19 -1.21 9.27
N ASP A 417 -7.72 -0.07 8.75
CA ASP A 417 -7.69 1.23 9.47
C ASP A 417 -7.11 1.05 10.89
N CYS A 418 -6.04 0.27 10.94
CA CYS A 418 -5.39 -0.23 12.14
C CYS A 418 -3.90 -0.34 11.85
N GLY A 419 -3.07 -0.89 12.73
CA GLY A 419 -1.71 -1.22 12.37
C GLY A 419 -1.04 -2.09 13.41
N ALA A 420 0.25 -2.33 13.23
CA ALA A 420 1.05 -3.01 14.24
C ALA A 420 0.96 -2.31 15.60
N THR A 421 0.64 -3.07 16.66
CA THR A 421 0.54 -2.56 18.03
C THR A 421 1.12 -3.56 19.03
N ASP A 422 1.77 -3.04 20.07
CA ASP A 422 2.24 -3.80 21.24
C ASP A 422 1.33 -3.61 22.47
N GLY A 423 0.37 -2.68 22.39
CA GLY A 423 -0.56 -2.35 23.46
C GLY A 423 -2.01 -2.78 23.21
N ARG A 424 -2.87 -2.50 24.20
CA ARG A 424 -4.31 -2.76 24.11
C ARG A 424 -4.95 -1.87 23.04
N ALA A 425 -5.62 -2.49 22.05
CA ALA A 425 -6.48 -1.79 21.11
C ALA A 425 -7.87 -1.56 21.72
N SER A 426 -8.57 -0.52 21.29
CA SER A 426 -9.98 -0.29 21.67
C SER A 426 -10.94 -0.93 20.67
N HIS A 427 -10.55 -1.02 19.39
CA HIS A 427 -11.38 -1.54 18.32
C HIS A 427 -10.86 -2.90 17.81
N PRO A 428 -11.72 -3.91 17.60
CA PRO A 428 -11.32 -5.27 17.21
C PRO A 428 -10.61 -5.37 15.85
N ARG A 429 -10.81 -4.37 14.98
CA ARG A 429 -10.12 -4.26 13.67
C ARG A 429 -8.59 -4.38 13.73
N TYR A 430 -7.96 -4.07 14.86
CA TYR A 430 -6.53 -4.26 15.08
C TYR A 430 -6.07 -5.72 15.10
N PHE A 431 -6.98 -6.67 15.36
CA PHE A 431 -6.64 -8.08 15.56
C PHE A 431 -7.43 -9.05 14.69
N GLY A 432 -8.44 -8.58 13.94
CA GLY A 432 -9.38 -9.45 13.25
C GLY A 432 -9.76 -9.10 11.81
N SER A 433 -9.30 -7.99 11.22
CA SER A 433 -9.84 -7.52 9.92
C SER A 433 -9.71 -8.56 8.79
N TYR A 434 -8.52 -9.08 8.54
CA TYR A 434 -8.32 -10.03 7.43
C TYR A 434 -8.99 -11.40 7.71
N PRO A 435 -8.78 -12.03 8.89
CA PRO A 435 -9.43 -13.30 9.22
C PRO A 435 -10.95 -13.21 9.31
N ARG A 436 -11.52 -12.04 9.65
CA ARG A 436 -12.96 -11.80 9.59
C ARG A 436 -13.49 -11.89 8.18
N VAL A 437 -12.82 -11.28 7.20
CA VAL A 437 -13.23 -11.41 5.80
C VAL A 437 -13.17 -12.87 5.35
N LEU A 438 -12.07 -13.57 5.63
CA LEU A 438 -11.88 -14.96 5.20
C LEU A 438 -12.81 -15.96 5.91
N GLY A 439 -12.99 -15.83 7.22
CA GLY A 439 -13.83 -16.72 8.01
C GLY A 439 -15.32 -16.40 7.85
N ARG A 440 -15.71 -15.17 8.17
CA ARG A 440 -17.12 -14.77 8.20
C ARG A 440 -17.67 -14.52 6.79
N TYR A 441 -17.04 -13.64 6.01
CA TYR A 441 -17.61 -13.18 4.75
C TYR A 441 -17.35 -14.12 3.56
N VAL A 442 -16.30 -14.94 3.61
CA VAL A 442 -16.01 -15.97 2.60
C VAL A 442 -16.53 -17.34 3.03
N ARG A 443 -15.97 -17.96 4.08
CA ARG A 443 -16.30 -19.35 4.45
C ARG A 443 -17.74 -19.50 4.96
N GLU A 444 -18.17 -18.67 5.90
CA GLU A 444 -19.46 -18.85 6.59
C GLU A 444 -20.64 -18.29 5.80
N GLN A 445 -20.48 -17.13 5.17
CA GLN A 445 -21.59 -16.42 4.50
C GLN A 445 -21.54 -16.48 2.97
N GLY A 446 -20.39 -16.78 2.36
CA GLY A 446 -20.27 -16.92 0.91
C GLY A 446 -20.51 -15.62 0.11
N HIS A 447 -20.27 -14.45 0.71
CA HIS A 447 -20.42 -13.15 0.04
C HIS A 447 -19.28 -12.86 -0.95
N LEU A 448 -18.11 -13.46 -0.75
CA LEU A 448 -16.95 -13.39 -1.64
C LEU A 448 -16.42 -14.80 -1.91
N THR A 449 -15.80 -15.01 -3.07
CA THR A 449 -14.97 -16.21 -3.30
C THR A 449 -13.64 -16.06 -2.58
N TRP A 450 -12.95 -17.18 -2.34
CA TRP A 450 -11.60 -17.16 -1.76
C TRP A 450 -10.61 -16.39 -2.66
N GLU A 451 -10.67 -16.64 -3.96
CA GLU A 451 -9.83 -16.00 -4.96
C GLU A 451 -10.01 -14.47 -4.95
N GLU A 452 -11.25 -13.99 -4.87
CA GLU A 452 -11.56 -12.57 -4.85
C GLU A 452 -11.14 -11.92 -3.52
N ALA A 453 -11.40 -12.58 -2.38
CA ALA A 453 -10.96 -12.07 -1.09
C ALA A 453 -9.43 -11.96 -1.00
N ILE A 454 -8.70 -12.98 -1.47
CA ILE A 454 -7.24 -12.94 -1.53
C ILE A 454 -6.77 -11.83 -2.46
N ARG A 455 -7.36 -11.68 -3.66
CA ARG A 455 -7.04 -10.58 -4.58
C ARG A 455 -7.18 -9.21 -3.89
N LYS A 456 -8.29 -8.98 -3.18
CA LYS A 456 -8.58 -7.74 -2.43
C LYS A 456 -7.64 -7.47 -1.26
N MET A 457 -6.88 -8.46 -0.81
CA MET A 457 -5.90 -8.34 0.27
C MET A 457 -4.44 -8.31 -0.23
N THR A 458 -4.20 -8.59 -1.52
CA THR A 458 -2.86 -8.82 -2.08
C THR A 458 -2.62 -8.03 -3.36
N GLY A 459 -2.93 -8.61 -4.53
CA GLY A 459 -2.64 -8.04 -5.84
C GLY A 459 -3.37 -6.73 -6.11
N LEU A 460 -4.62 -6.59 -5.67
CA LEU A 460 -5.38 -5.35 -5.84
C LEU A 460 -4.72 -4.18 -5.07
N PRO A 461 -4.54 -4.23 -3.73
CA PRO A 461 -3.90 -3.12 -3.02
C PRO A 461 -2.47 -2.86 -3.49
N ALA A 462 -1.68 -3.89 -3.80
CA ALA A 462 -0.32 -3.73 -4.32
C ALA A 462 -0.30 -2.91 -5.62
N THR A 463 -1.11 -3.30 -6.61
CA THR A 463 -1.13 -2.64 -7.92
C THR A 463 -1.76 -1.25 -7.86
N THR A 464 -2.80 -1.04 -7.04
CA THR A 464 -3.43 0.28 -6.84
C THR A 464 -2.43 1.36 -6.42
N ILE A 465 -1.42 1.04 -5.60
CA ILE A 465 -0.35 1.99 -5.23
C ILE A 465 0.91 1.88 -6.12
N GLY A 466 0.89 0.99 -7.11
CA GLY A 466 1.94 0.82 -8.11
C GLY A 466 3.09 -0.12 -7.68
N MET A 467 2.90 -0.97 -6.68
CA MET A 467 3.87 -1.98 -6.27
C MET A 467 3.96 -3.11 -7.32
N VAL A 468 5.18 -3.50 -7.69
CA VAL A 468 5.43 -4.40 -8.85
C VAL A 468 6.10 -5.72 -8.49
N ASP A 469 6.73 -5.79 -7.32
CA ASP A 469 7.55 -6.90 -6.84
C ASP A 469 6.83 -7.77 -5.79
N ARG A 470 5.59 -7.41 -5.41
CA ARG A 470 4.79 -8.05 -4.37
C ARG A 470 3.31 -8.09 -4.76
N GLY A 471 2.52 -8.78 -3.94
CA GLY A 471 1.07 -8.94 -4.12
C GLY A 471 0.69 -10.13 -5.00
N PHE A 472 1.68 -10.88 -5.53
CA PHE A 472 1.45 -12.05 -6.37
C PHE A 472 2.40 -13.21 -6.02
N ILE A 473 1.94 -14.44 -6.24
CA ILE A 473 2.82 -15.62 -6.24
C ILE A 473 3.26 -15.90 -7.67
N ALA A 474 4.50 -15.52 -7.99
CA ALA A 474 5.12 -15.80 -9.28
C ALA A 474 6.65 -15.73 -9.20
N PRO A 475 7.37 -16.40 -10.12
CA PRO A 475 8.82 -16.29 -10.23
C PRO A 475 9.31 -14.82 -10.20
N GLY A 476 10.33 -14.57 -9.38
CA GLY A 476 10.98 -13.27 -9.21
C GLY A 476 10.29 -12.32 -8.23
N MET A 477 9.06 -12.60 -7.78
CA MET A 477 8.40 -11.80 -6.75
C MET A 477 9.08 -11.99 -5.41
N ALA A 478 9.06 -10.98 -4.54
CA ALA A 478 9.51 -11.15 -3.16
C ALA A 478 8.67 -12.24 -2.46
N ALA A 479 9.32 -13.07 -1.64
CA ALA A 479 8.69 -14.18 -0.93
C ALA A 479 7.96 -13.70 0.32
N ASP A 480 6.98 -12.81 0.12
CA ASP A 480 5.95 -12.50 1.09
C ASP A 480 4.78 -13.45 0.90
N LEU A 481 4.63 -14.42 1.80
CA LEU A 481 3.66 -15.51 1.66
C LEU A 481 2.85 -15.67 2.95
N THR A 482 1.56 -15.95 2.80
CA THR A 482 0.68 -16.31 3.92
C THR A 482 0.08 -17.68 3.63
N VAL A 483 0.21 -18.59 4.60
CA VAL A 483 -0.41 -19.91 4.55
C VAL A 483 -1.65 -19.89 5.42
N VAL A 484 -2.81 -20.08 4.79
CA VAL A 484 -4.14 -20.01 5.42
C VAL A 484 -4.71 -21.42 5.53
N ASP A 485 -5.22 -21.75 6.71
CA ASP A 485 -6.10 -22.89 6.90
C ASP A 485 -7.55 -22.47 6.57
N PRO A 486 -8.10 -22.94 5.44
CA PRO A 486 -9.43 -22.52 5.00
C PRO A 486 -10.54 -23.01 5.93
N GLU A 487 -10.30 -24.04 6.74
CA GLU A 487 -11.31 -24.58 7.66
C GLU A 487 -11.39 -23.77 8.95
N THR A 488 -10.28 -23.19 9.41
CA THR A 488 -10.18 -22.62 10.77
C THR A 488 -9.97 -21.10 10.83
N VAL A 489 -9.67 -20.43 9.71
CA VAL A 489 -9.42 -18.97 9.71
C VAL A 489 -10.62 -18.16 10.20
N ILE A 490 -10.43 -17.36 11.26
CA ILE A 490 -11.48 -16.49 11.84
C ILE A 490 -10.88 -15.47 12.81
N ASP A 491 -11.56 -14.32 12.97
CA ASP A 491 -11.30 -13.35 14.02
C ASP A 491 -11.94 -13.74 15.36
N HIS A 492 -11.23 -13.50 16.46
CA HIS A 492 -11.78 -13.66 17.82
C HIS A 492 -11.97 -12.32 18.54
N ALA A 493 -11.42 -11.23 17.98
CA ALA A 493 -11.51 -9.90 18.57
C ALA A 493 -12.95 -9.38 18.48
N THR A 494 -13.48 -8.93 19.61
CA THR A 494 -14.82 -8.35 19.75
C THR A 494 -14.70 -6.92 20.30
N PHE A 495 -15.80 -6.16 20.38
CA PHE A 495 -15.73 -4.84 21.02
C PHE A 495 -15.44 -4.94 22.52
N GLU A 496 -15.93 -5.99 23.17
CA GLU A 496 -15.70 -6.30 24.58
C GLU A 496 -14.27 -6.79 24.83
N ASN A 497 -13.75 -7.63 23.92
CA ASN A 497 -12.40 -8.17 23.97
C ASN A 497 -11.64 -7.88 22.65
N PRO A 498 -11.16 -6.65 22.44
CA PRO A 498 -10.65 -6.18 21.14
C PRO A 498 -9.25 -6.64 20.77
N THR A 499 -8.57 -7.38 21.65
CA THR A 499 -7.16 -7.76 21.48
C THR A 499 -6.94 -9.27 21.42
N VAL A 500 -7.99 -10.05 21.20
CA VAL A 500 -7.86 -11.50 21.07
C VAL A 500 -7.29 -11.82 19.68
N PRO A 501 -6.13 -12.49 19.58
CA PRO A 501 -5.54 -12.85 18.29
C PRO A 501 -6.47 -13.74 17.46
N SER A 502 -6.40 -13.60 16.14
CA SER A 502 -7.08 -14.47 15.19
C SER A 502 -6.45 -15.87 15.13
N THR A 503 -7.18 -16.83 14.55
CA THR A 503 -6.68 -18.20 14.28
C THR A 503 -6.73 -18.52 12.79
N GLY A 504 -6.09 -19.63 12.39
CA GLY A 504 -6.10 -20.18 11.03
C GLY A 504 -5.07 -19.61 10.06
N ILE A 505 -4.31 -18.58 10.45
CA ILE A 505 -3.06 -18.25 9.75
C ILE A 505 -1.95 -19.16 10.29
N ARG A 506 -1.42 -20.04 9.44
CA ARG A 506 -0.48 -21.10 9.83
C ARG A 506 0.98 -20.67 9.71
N HIS A 507 1.34 -20.02 8.61
CA HIS A 507 2.68 -19.51 8.37
C HIS A 507 2.60 -18.14 7.69
N VAL A 508 3.55 -17.25 8.01
CA VAL A 508 3.77 -16.00 7.30
C VAL A 508 5.26 -15.85 7.03
N LEU A 509 5.62 -15.69 5.76
CA LEU A 509 6.96 -15.30 5.34
C LEU A 509 6.94 -13.81 5.00
N VAL A 510 7.97 -13.12 5.46
CA VAL A 510 8.29 -11.76 5.02
C VAL A 510 9.70 -11.84 4.43
N ASN A 511 9.84 -11.48 3.16
CA ASN A 511 11.10 -11.58 2.41
C ASN A 511 11.77 -12.97 2.57
N GLY A 512 10.97 -14.04 2.43
CA GLY A 512 11.41 -15.44 2.49
C GLY A 512 11.71 -15.99 3.88
N ARG A 513 11.56 -15.20 4.95
CA ARG A 513 11.82 -15.65 6.33
C ARG A 513 10.54 -15.79 7.13
N PHE A 514 10.41 -16.87 7.91
CA PHE A 514 9.27 -17.08 8.80
C PHE A 514 9.16 -15.97 9.85
N ALA A 515 8.19 -15.08 9.68
CA ALA A 515 7.76 -14.11 10.68
C ALA A 515 6.68 -14.70 11.59
N LEU A 516 5.86 -15.62 11.07
CA LEU A 516 4.94 -16.47 11.84
C LEU A 516 5.12 -17.92 11.39
N ARG A 517 5.19 -18.84 12.33
CA ARG A 517 5.33 -20.29 12.07
C ARG A 517 4.42 -21.06 13.02
N ASP A 518 3.67 -22.02 12.47
CA ASP A 518 2.75 -22.86 13.23
C ASP A 518 1.77 -22.05 14.09
N GLY A 519 1.26 -20.94 13.53
CA GLY A 519 0.31 -20.05 14.21
C GLY A 519 0.93 -19.06 15.20
N SER A 520 2.26 -19.08 15.39
CA SER A 520 2.94 -18.24 16.40
C SER A 520 3.99 -17.31 15.78
N PRO A 521 4.02 -16.01 16.14
CA PRO A 521 5.09 -15.10 15.73
C PRO A 521 6.47 -15.61 16.17
N THR A 522 7.45 -15.56 15.28
CA THR A 522 8.82 -16.05 15.53
C THR A 522 9.72 -14.99 16.18
N GLY A 523 9.32 -13.72 16.13
CA GLY A 523 10.15 -12.57 16.49
C GLY A 523 11.17 -12.17 15.41
N ALA A 524 11.09 -12.76 14.21
CA ALA A 524 11.97 -12.40 13.10
C ALA A 524 11.72 -10.95 12.64
N ARG A 525 12.81 -10.18 12.52
CA ARG A 525 12.82 -8.84 11.94
C ARG A 525 13.17 -8.92 10.46
N ALA A 526 12.27 -9.51 9.68
CA ALA A 526 12.48 -9.80 8.27
C ALA A 526 11.92 -8.71 7.33
N GLY A 527 11.18 -7.76 7.87
CA GLY A 527 10.59 -6.65 7.15
C GLY A 527 11.62 -5.63 6.66
N GLN A 528 11.29 -4.97 5.56
CA GLN A 528 12.11 -3.94 4.95
C GLN A 528 11.32 -2.65 4.74
N VAL A 529 12.03 -1.54 4.74
CA VAL A 529 11.45 -0.27 4.32
C VAL A 529 11.39 -0.23 2.79
N LEU A 530 10.17 -0.06 2.28
CA LEU A 530 9.86 0.02 0.86
C LEU A 530 9.82 1.48 0.42
N VAL A 531 10.63 1.81 -0.57
CA VAL A 531 10.63 3.12 -1.22
C VAL A 531 10.02 2.99 -2.60
N ARG A 532 9.17 3.95 -2.96
CA ARG A 532 8.65 4.02 -4.32
C ARG A 532 9.76 4.46 -5.26
N ALA A 533 10.04 3.66 -6.29
CA ALA A 533 10.90 4.09 -7.40
C ALA A 533 10.14 5.02 -8.36
N ASP A 534 10.89 5.81 -9.12
CA ASP A 534 10.37 6.53 -10.27
C ASP A 534 9.74 5.55 -11.27
N ARG A 535 8.65 5.95 -11.94
CA ARG A 535 8.00 5.18 -13.04
C ARG A 535 7.23 3.91 -12.63
N LEU A 536 6.65 3.87 -11.44
CA LEU A 536 5.83 2.74 -10.98
C LEU A 536 4.32 3.07 -10.96
N PRO A 537 3.63 3.35 -12.09
CA PRO A 537 2.30 3.95 -12.09
C PRO A 537 1.28 3.18 -11.24
N SER A 538 0.53 3.91 -10.40
CA SER A 538 -0.65 3.39 -9.69
C SER A 538 -1.70 2.92 -10.70
N ARG A 539 -2.18 1.68 -10.56
CA ARG A 539 -3.11 1.06 -11.52
C ARG A 539 -3.74 -0.20 -10.91
N ALA A 540 -5.05 -0.39 -11.03
CA ALA A 540 -5.57 -1.75 -10.83
C ALA A 540 -5.25 -2.56 -12.10
N MET A 541 -4.74 -3.78 -11.93
CA MET A 541 -4.50 -4.66 -13.08
C MET A 541 -5.67 -5.63 -13.26
N SER A 542 -6.18 -5.75 -14.49
CA SER A 542 -7.00 -6.90 -14.89
C SER A 542 -6.11 -7.98 -15.51
N HIS A 543 -6.38 -9.22 -15.14
CA HIS A 543 -5.70 -10.39 -15.69
C HIS A 543 -6.53 -11.06 -16.81
N ASP A 544 -7.69 -10.52 -17.15
CA ASP A 544 -8.65 -11.12 -18.09
C ASP A 544 -8.35 -10.80 -19.56
N VAL A 545 -7.28 -10.06 -19.80
CA VAL A 545 -6.83 -9.68 -21.14
C VAL A 545 -5.46 -10.29 -21.43
N ALA A 546 -5.23 -10.64 -22.69
CA ALA A 546 -3.91 -11.01 -23.16
C ALA A 546 -3.00 -9.77 -23.17
N ARG A 547 -1.72 -9.98 -22.86
CA ARG A 547 -0.72 -8.93 -22.67
C ARG A 547 0.56 -9.35 -23.38
N SER A 548 1.26 -8.42 -24.02
CA SER A 548 2.57 -8.72 -24.59
C SER A 548 3.48 -7.50 -24.61
N VAL A 549 4.79 -7.76 -24.56
CA VAL A 549 5.86 -6.76 -24.69
C VAL A 549 6.89 -7.27 -25.68
N ARG A 550 7.29 -6.40 -26.60
CA ARG A 550 8.43 -6.61 -27.50
C ARG A 550 9.39 -5.44 -27.36
N ALA A 551 10.66 -5.75 -27.13
CA ALA A 551 11.72 -4.76 -26.97
C ALA A 551 13.03 -5.34 -27.50
N ALA A 552 13.74 -4.62 -28.37
CA ALA A 552 15.04 -5.05 -28.86
C ALA A 552 15.94 -3.87 -29.20
N GLY A 553 17.23 -3.98 -28.87
CA GLY A 553 18.23 -2.96 -29.21
C GLY A 553 19.36 -2.88 -28.21
N GLU A 554 20.13 -1.79 -28.31
CA GLU A 554 21.17 -1.41 -27.38
C GLU A 554 20.66 -0.25 -26.52
N LEU A 555 20.84 -0.34 -25.20
CA LEU A 555 20.39 0.69 -24.28
C LEU A 555 21.32 1.90 -24.38
N GLU A 556 20.74 3.09 -24.51
CA GLU A 556 21.45 4.37 -24.56
C GLU A 556 21.17 5.21 -23.31
N LEU A 557 22.17 5.93 -22.81
CA LEU A 557 22.03 6.89 -21.71
C LEU A 557 22.66 8.22 -22.13
N GLY A 558 21.85 9.28 -22.22
CA GLY A 558 22.32 10.59 -22.69
C GLY A 558 22.85 10.57 -24.14
N GLY A 559 22.31 9.71 -24.99
CA GLY A 559 22.72 9.53 -26.39
C GLY A 559 24.01 8.74 -26.60
N ALA A 560 24.55 8.11 -25.55
CA ALA A 560 25.69 7.19 -25.63
C ALA A 560 25.26 5.76 -25.32
N SER A 561 25.82 4.80 -26.05
CA SER A 561 25.64 3.38 -25.73
C SER A 561 26.08 3.07 -24.30
N THR A 562 25.25 2.31 -23.60
CA THR A 562 25.61 1.73 -22.29
C THR A 562 26.45 0.46 -22.44
N GLY A 563 26.59 -0.10 -23.64
CA GLY A 563 27.20 -1.42 -23.89
C GLY A 563 26.30 -2.59 -23.50
N VAL A 564 25.03 -2.34 -23.15
CA VAL A 564 24.03 -3.34 -22.79
C VAL A 564 23.03 -3.50 -23.92
N SER A 565 22.92 -4.72 -24.48
CA SER A 565 21.89 -5.07 -25.45
C SER A 565 20.81 -5.93 -24.82
N VAL A 566 19.56 -5.64 -25.19
CA VAL A 566 18.37 -6.36 -24.75
C VAL A 566 17.59 -6.88 -25.95
N SER A 567 17.01 -8.08 -25.81
CA SER A 567 16.04 -8.65 -26.74
C SER A 567 14.98 -9.40 -25.94
N MET A 568 13.74 -8.94 -26.03
CA MET A 568 12.62 -9.42 -25.24
C MET A 568 11.40 -9.59 -26.14
N GLU A 569 10.82 -10.78 -26.12
CA GLU A 569 9.53 -11.08 -26.73
C GLU A 569 8.73 -11.88 -25.71
N ILE A 570 7.76 -11.23 -25.09
CA ILE A 570 7.06 -11.72 -23.89
C ILE A 570 5.57 -11.61 -24.11
N GLU A 571 4.85 -12.67 -23.78
CA GLU A 571 3.40 -12.71 -23.82
C GLU A 571 2.82 -13.38 -22.57
N GLN A 572 1.63 -12.96 -22.17
CA GLN A 572 0.85 -13.61 -21.13
C GLN A 572 -0.61 -13.64 -21.59
N ALA A 573 -1.17 -14.84 -21.71
CA ALA A 573 -2.56 -15.03 -22.09
C ALA A 573 -3.51 -14.43 -21.03
N ALA A 574 -4.74 -14.14 -21.44
CA ALA A 574 -5.84 -13.84 -20.52
C ALA A 574 -6.02 -15.00 -19.53
N GLY A 575 -6.10 -14.70 -18.24
CA GLY A 575 -6.12 -15.68 -17.15
C GLY A 575 -4.85 -16.51 -17.01
N GLY A 576 -3.79 -16.20 -17.76
CA GLY A 576 -2.49 -16.86 -17.66
C GLY A 576 -1.81 -16.52 -16.34
N ARG A 577 -1.22 -17.53 -15.68
CA ARG A 577 -0.56 -17.39 -14.37
C ARG A 577 0.85 -16.80 -14.46
N ALA A 578 1.54 -17.07 -15.56
CA ALA A 578 2.90 -16.62 -15.82
C ALA A 578 3.05 -16.23 -17.29
N ALA A 579 3.96 -15.30 -17.52
CA ALA A 579 4.41 -14.90 -18.84
C ALA A 579 5.22 -16.03 -19.50
N ARG A 580 5.30 -15.97 -20.83
CA ARG A 580 6.09 -16.87 -21.67
C ARG A 580 6.87 -16.04 -22.68
N GLY A 581 7.98 -16.58 -23.16
CA GLY A 581 8.81 -15.90 -24.14
C GLY A 581 10.28 -15.99 -23.79
N ARG A 582 11.07 -15.01 -24.26
CA ARG A 582 12.51 -14.96 -24.03
C ARG A 582 12.93 -13.57 -23.64
N VAL A 583 13.70 -13.44 -22.57
CA VAL A 583 14.47 -12.24 -22.24
C VAL A 583 15.95 -12.58 -22.37
N ARG A 584 16.62 -11.86 -23.26
CA ARG A 584 18.07 -11.91 -23.42
C ARG A 584 18.68 -10.57 -23.10
N LEU A 585 19.70 -10.57 -22.25
CA LEU A 585 20.52 -9.40 -21.95
C LEU A 585 21.98 -9.75 -22.17
N THR A 586 22.76 -8.81 -22.71
CA THR A 586 24.21 -8.92 -22.80
C THR A 586 24.85 -7.58 -22.45
N ASP A 587 25.68 -7.55 -21.40
CA ASP A 587 26.49 -6.40 -21.04
C ASP A 587 27.94 -6.66 -21.46
N SER A 588 28.34 -6.01 -22.55
CA SER A 588 29.68 -6.17 -23.13
C SER A 588 30.82 -5.69 -22.22
N ARG A 589 30.52 -4.87 -21.22
CA ARG A 589 31.54 -4.29 -20.32
C ARG A 589 31.91 -5.23 -19.18
N SER A 590 30.90 -5.93 -18.65
CA SER A 590 31.08 -6.93 -17.59
C SER A 590 31.25 -8.35 -18.14
N GLY A 591 30.86 -8.59 -19.40
CA GLY A 591 30.76 -9.93 -19.96
C GLY A 591 29.51 -10.68 -19.50
N LEU A 592 28.60 -10.02 -18.77
CA LEU A 592 27.35 -10.61 -18.30
C LEU A 592 26.45 -10.96 -19.49
N SER A 593 25.95 -12.18 -19.51
CA SER A 593 24.92 -12.63 -20.46
C SER A 593 23.84 -13.38 -19.70
N ILE A 594 22.58 -13.01 -19.94
CA ILE A 594 21.42 -13.60 -19.29
C ILE A 594 20.50 -14.13 -20.39
N ASP A 595 20.07 -15.38 -20.22
CA ASP A 595 18.89 -15.95 -20.89
C ASP A 595 17.95 -16.39 -19.76
N THR A 596 16.76 -15.81 -19.69
CA THR A 596 15.82 -16.09 -18.59
C THR A 596 15.23 -17.47 -18.68
N GLY A 597 15.11 -18.15 -17.54
CA GLY A 597 14.36 -19.40 -17.41
C GLY A 597 12.90 -19.13 -17.08
N ASP A 598 12.57 -19.14 -15.79
CA ASP A 598 11.19 -18.99 -15.32
C ASP A 598 10.75 -17.52 -15.30
N LEU A 599 9.82 -17.18 -16.19
CA LEU A 599 9.16 -15.87 -16.20
C LEU A 599 7.98 -15.86 -15.22
N GLY A 600 7.78 -14.72 -14.56
CA GLY A 600 6.69 -14.49 -13.62
C GLY A 600 5.54 -13.70 -14.23
N VAL A 601 5.11 -12.63 -13.59
CA VAL A 601 3.92 -11.87 -14.02
C VAL A 601 4.32 -10.71 -14.93
N LEU A 602 3.67 -10.62 -16.09
CA LEU A 602 3.65 -9.45 -16.95
C LEU A 602 2.48 -8.54 -16.57
N GLN A 603 2.81 -7.39 -16.00
CA GLN A 603 1.86 -6.32 -15.70
C GLN A 603 1.92 -5.28 -16.80
N VAL A 604 0.79 -4.74 -17.22
CA VAL A 604 0.73 -3.69 -18.25
C VAL A 604 -0.30 -2.64 -17.89
N THR A 605 -0.03 -1.40 -18.29
CA THR A 605 -0.99 -0.31 -18.44
C THR A 605 -0.52 0.58 -19.58
N GLU A 606 -1.25 1.64 -19.91
CA GLU A 606 -0.98 2.55 -21.04
C GLU A 606 0.51 2.88 -21.24
N GLY A 607 1.10 2.32 -22.30
CA GLY A 607 2.51 2.55 -22.65
C GLY A 607 3.50 2.13 -21.56
N TRP A 608 3.13 1.28 -20.61
CA TRP A 608 3.99 0.84 -19.51
C TRP A 608 3.82 -0.66 -19.22
N ALA A 609 4.91 -1.33 -18.85
CA ALA A 609 4.86 -2.71 -18.40
C ALA A 609 5.90 -3.03 -17.32
N SER A 610 5.61 -4.03 -16.49
CA SER A 610 6.61 -4.69 -15.66
C SER A 610 6.60 -6.19 -15.85
N LEU A 611 7.77 -6.81 -15.80
CA LEU A 611 7.94 -8.26 -15.86
C LEU A 611 8.77 -8.72 -14.66
N SER A 612 8.24 -9.65 -13.87
CA SER A 612 9.04 -10.42 -12.91
C SER A 612 9.56 -11.71 -13.56
N GLY A 613 10.64 -12.27 -13.03
CA GLY A 613 11.13 -13.58 -13.43
C GLY A 613 12.37 -13.98 -12.65
N VAL A 614 12.99 -15.08 -13.06
CA VAL A 614 14.24 -15.59 -12.49
C VAL A 614 15.26 -15.80 -13.60
N ALA A 615 16.47 -15.32 -13.34
CA ALA A 615 17.60 -15.42 -14.23
C ALA A 615 18.75 -16.16 -13.55
N ALA A 616 19.46 -16.97 -14.33
CA ALA A 616 20.65 -17.69 -13.87
C ALA A 616 21.91 -16.89 -14.21
N VAL A 617 22.73 -16.61 -13.22
CA VAL A 617 24.05 -15.99 -13.40
C VAL A 617 25.08 -16.86 -12.71
N GLU A 618 26.04 -17.38 -13.46
CA GLU A 618 27.09 -18.26 -12.95
C GLU A 618 26.54 -19.48 -12.17
N GLY A 619 25.36 -19.98 -12.57
CA GLY A 619 24.68 -21.11 -11.92
C GLY A 619 23.82 -20.73 -10.69
N MET A 620 23.81 -19.46 -10.28
CA MET A 620 22.99 -18.97 -9.17
C MET A 620 21.71 -18.30 -9.69
N ALA A 621 20.60 -18.52 -8.98
CA ALA A 621 19.31 -17.92 -9.30
C ALA A 621 19.21 -16.50 -8.73
N HIS A 622 18.78 -15.56 -9.55
CA HIS A 622 18.55 -14.18 -9.14
C HIS A 622 17.16 -13.72 -9.58
N PRO A 623 16.45 -12.91 -8.77
CA PRO A 623 15.20 -12.30 -9.18
C PRO A 623 15.48 -11.28 -10.28
N LEU A 624 14.66 -11.30 -11.30
CA LEU A 624 14.67 -10.35 -12.41
C LEU A 624 13.41 -9.49 -12.32
N LEU A 625 13.58 -8.18 -12.35
CA LEU A 625 12.51 -7.21 -12.58
C LEU A 625 12.87 -6.36 -13.78
N VAL A 626 11.95 -6.23 -14.74
CA VAL A 626 12.10 -5.34 -15.89
C VAL A 626 10.92 -4.40 -15.94
N ILE A 627 11.18 -3.11 -16.14
CA ILE A 627 10.18 -2.07 -16.35
C ILE A 627 10.38 -1.52 -17.75
N PHE A 628 9.28 -1.41 -18.49
CA PHE A 628 9.21 -0.86 -19.84
C PHE A 628 8.31 0.35 -19.85
N GLU A 629 8.71 1.38 -20.59
CA GLU A 629 7.90 2.58 -20.77
C GLU A 629 8.05 3.08 -22.21
N GLU A 630 6.96 3.22 -22.94
CA GLU A 630 6.94 3.67 -24.34
C GLU A 630 7.18 5.18 -24.46
N SER A 631 6.75 5.95 -23.46
CA SER A 631 6.89 7.41 -23.41
C SER A 631 7.15 7.87 -21.98
N ASP A 632 8.42 8.10 -21.69
CA ASP A 632 8.89 8.49 -20.37
C ASP A 632 9.12 10.00 -20.30
N SER A 633 8.34 10.69 -19.47
CA SER A 633 8.41 12.14 -19.30
C SER A 633 9.76 12.63 -18.73
N SER A 634 10.48 11.76 -18.02
CA SER A 634 11.83 12.07 -17.51
C SER A 634 12.93 11.86 -18.55
N ALA A 635 12.61 11.26 -19.70
CA ALA A 635 13.52 11.01 -20.82
C ALA A 635 13.03 11.66 -22.12
N ASP A 636 12.46 12.86 -22.01
CA ASP A 636 11.96 13.66 -23.15
C ASP A 636 10.93 12.91 -24.03
N GLY A 637 10.15 12.01 -23.42
CA GLY A 637 9.15 11.19 -24.13
C GLY A 637 9.73 9.99 -24.88
N SER A 638 11.00 9.65 -24.64
CA SER A 638 11.64 8.47 -25.22
C SER A 638 11.14 7.19 -24.56
N SER A 639 11.23 6.07 -25.28
CA SER A 639 10.96 4.76 -24.70
C SER A 639 12.13 4.28 -23.83
N THR A 640 11.87 3.86 -22.61
CA THR A 640 12.90 3.43 -21.65
C THR A 640 12.70 2.01 -21.15
N VAL A 641 13.81 1.36 -20.85
CA VAL A 641 13.85 0.08 -20.14
C VAL A 641 14.70 0.26 -18.89
N SER A 642 14.18 -0.21 -17.76
CA SER A 642 14.94 -0.36 -16.52
C SER A 642 14.91 -1.81 -16.09
N LEU A 643 16.05 -2.35 -15.70
CA LEU A 643 16.22 -3.74 -15.32
C LEU A 643 16.99 -3.85 -14.03
N TRP A 644 16.54 -4.75 -13.17
CA TRP A 644 17.16 -5.15 -11.93
C TRP A 644 17.36 -6.66 -11.93
N LEU A 645 18.56 -7.09 -11.58
CA LEU A 645 18.93 -8.48 -11.42
C LEU A 645 19.57 -8.64 -10.04
N GLY A 646 18.84 -9.30 -9.13
CA GLY A 646 19.16 -9.27 -7.72
C GLY A 646 19.24 -7.84 -7.18
N ASN A 647 20.06 -7.66 -6.15
CA ASN A 647 20.28 -6.34 -5.55
C ASN A 647 21.48 -5.58 -6.15
N ASP A 648 22.32 -6.28 -6.92
CA ASP A 648 23.66 -5.79 -7.27
C ASP A 648 23.76 -5.25 -8.71
N TYR A 649 22.87 -5.67 -9.61
CA TYR A 649 22.90 -5.23 -11.00
C TYR A 649 21.63 -4.46 -11.36
N ARG A 650 21.81 -3.18 -11.71
CA ARG A 650 20.77 -2.30 -12.24
C ARG A 650 21.27 -1.62 -13.50
N VAL A 651 20.44 -1.59 -14.53
CA VAL A 651 20.67 -0.81 -15.73
C VAL A 651 19.38 -0.15 -16.20
N SER A 652 19.48 1.11 -16.61
CA SER A 652 18.37 1.87 -17.20
C SER A 652 18.87 2.61 -18.44
N GLY A 653 18.05 2.71 -19.48
CA GLY A 653 18.38 3.44 -20.68
C GLY A 653 17.22 3.56 -21.66
N VAL A 654 17.42 4.39 -22.69
CA VAL A 654 16.52 4.54 -23.83
C VAL A 654 16.68 3.35 -24.76
N LEU A 655 15.57 2.87 -25.31
CA LEU A 655 15.53 1.83 -26.32
C LEU A 655 14.68 2.29 -27.51
N PRO A 656 15.17 2.23 -28.77
CA PRO A 656 14.48 2.85 -29.91
C PRO A 656 13.11 2.26 -30.23
N THR A 657 12.81 1.03 -29.80
CA THR A 657 11.53 0.39 -30.09
C THR A 657 11.12 -0.51 -28.93
N ILE A 658 10.08 -0.07 -28.23
CA ILE A 658 9.29 -0.87 -27.28
C ILE A 658 7.87 -0.90 -27.84
N ARG A 659 7.24 -2.07 -27.78
CA ARG A 659 5.82 -2.23 -28.09
C ARG A 659 5.14 -3.00 -26.97
N ILE A 660 4.20 -2.35 -26.30
CA ILE A 660 3.41 -2.87 -25.20
C ILE A 660 1.98 -3.02 -25.70
N THR A 661 1.36 -4.15 -25.38
CA THR A 661 -0.02 -4.42 -25.75
C THR A 661 -0.76 -5.03 -24.58
N ALA A 662 -1.96 -4.53 -24.33
CA ALA A 662 -3.02 -5.14 -23.54
C ALA A 662 -4.22 -5.19 -24.49
N GLY A 663 -4.94 -6.32 -24.59
CA GLY A 663 -5.90 -6.62 -25.67
C GLY A 663 -6.75 -5.44 -26.20
N ARG A 664 -7.14 -5.40 -27.47
CA ARG A 664 -7.43 -6.51 -28.42
C ARG A 664 -6.33 -6.88 -29.40
#